data_AF-B3QMM5-F1
#
_entry.id   AF-B3QMM5-F1
#
_cell.length_a   1.000
_cell.length_b   1.000
_cell.length_c   1.000
_cell.angle_alpha   90.00
_cell.angle_beta   90.00
_cell.angle_gamma   90.00
#
_symmetry.space_group_name_H-M   'P 1'
#
loop_
_entity.id
_entity.type
_entity.pdbx_description
1 polymer ?
#
loop_
_entity_poly.entity_id
_entity_poly.type
_entity_poly.pdbx_seq_one_letter_code
_entity_poly.pdbx_strand_id
1 'polypeptide(L)'
;MTTPADTHEERLSGSVERVTFHSEESGFTVLRLRVAGQREPVAVVGLAASPAVGEFMECVGTWQNDRTHGLQFKATKITPVQPTTLEGKERYLASGQVKGLGNYYAKKLIEQFGDAVFDVIENEPERLLEVPGIGRKRLDMVIESWTEQRAIRDIMLFLQEHGVGAARAWKIYRRYREGAIATITENPYRLSLDIEGIGFQTADTIAASLGVERNSLMRAEAGITHVLGQMSSDGHCAVPEETLIGEASRLLEIDRPLVAEAVTNEKLTRRIVGETIDEVPCIFLESLHRAETGVASALHRLKRGPLPWEPLDPHDVLPWIEEQTGLELSPSQRSAVTLVLASKVSIITGGPGVGKTTILKAILSVLQREKVSVALCAPTGRAAKRLTESTGIEAKTIHRLLEFDPQIFDFKRGRGNPLDVSFVVVDETSMVDVVLMQKLVAAIPDRAAVVFVGDVDQLPSVGPGAVLADLIASEVIPTVCLTEIFRQAAESMIVVNAHRINQGEMPLTDEGEELSDFYIVPASSPEAIHDKVMQLVTERIPKRFDLDPVRDVQVLTPMNKGGIGVQALNAELQARLNPTAEPKVTRFGSTFAPGDKVIQTVNNYDKEVFNGDIGLIEQIDTDAETLTALFDHHHVEYDFSDLDELSLAYAISIHKSQGSEYPAVVIPLSMQHYPLLERNLAYTAVTRGRKLVVIVAEPKALDRAIRNCKSKRRLTGLVQRLKESGKQSWQNL
;
A
#
# COMPACT_ATOMS: atom_id res chain seq x y z
N MET A 1 35.92 -3.61 17.09
CA MET A 1 34.93 -2.85 17.88
C MET A 1 35.34 -1.39 17.86
N THR A 2 34.90 -0.68 16.84
CA THR A 2 35.02 0.79 16.75
C THR A 2 33.71 1.36 17.25
N THR A 3 33.79 2.09 18.36
CA THR A 3 32.69 2.89 18.92
C THR A 3 32.15 3.84 17.84
N PRO A 4 30.82 4.08 17.72
CA PRO A 4 30.33 5.12 16.84
C PRO A 4 30.86 6.47 17.36
N ALA A 5 31.35 7.31 16.46
CA ALA A 5 31.76 8.67 16.81
C ALA A 5 30.56 9.43 17.38
N ASP A 6 30.73 10.00 18.58
CA ASP A 6 29.82 10.99 19.16
C ASP A 6 29.59 12.11 18.14
N THR A 7 28.41 12.12 17.52
CA THR A 7 27.94 13.26 16.75
C THR A 7 27.40 14.25 17.77
N HIS A 8 28.23 15.21 18.18
CA HIS A 8 27.81 16.28 19.08
C HIS A 8 26.66 17.07 18.42
N GLU A 9 25.44 16.92 18.94
CA GLU A 9 24.34 17.81 18.59
C GLU A 9 24.58 19.20 19.19
N GLU A 10 24.52 20.22 18.35
CA GLU A 10 24.63 21.64 18.72
C GLU A 10 23.24 22.26 18.91
N ARG A 11 23.18 23.38 19.62
CA ARG A 11 21.96 24.17 19.82
C ARG A 11 22.07 25.54 19.17
N LEU A 12 21.02 25.94 18.47
CA LEU A 12 20.90 27.21 17.78
C LEU A 12 19.56 27.84 18.13
N SER A 13 19.57 29.08 18.62
CA SER A 13 18.33 29.81 18.94
C SER A 13 18.30 31.15 18.25
N GLY A 14 17.16 31.50 17.66
CA GLY A 14 17.02 32.74 16.91
C GLY A 14 15.61 33.00 16.41
N SER A 15 15.40 34.21 15.90
CA SER A 15 14.13 34.59 15.26
C SER A 15 14.14 34.18 13.79
N VAL A 16 13.06 33.58 13.31
CA VAL A 16 12.86 33.26 11.90
C VAL A 16 12.77 34.57 11.11
N GLU A 17 13.76 34.83 10.27
CA GLU A 17 13.78 35.99 9.38
C GLU A 17 12.99 35.72 8.10
N ARG A 18 13.08 34.48 7.59
CA ARG A 18 12.36 34.06 6.40
C ARG A 18 12.05 32.57 6.45
N VAL A 19 10.82 32.20 6.12
CA VAL A 19 10.47 30.82 5.75
C VAL A 19 10.73 30.70 4.25
N THR A 20 11.75 29.95 3.86
CA THR A 20 12.12 29.77 2.45
C THR A 20 11.24 28.71 1.79
N PHE A 21 10.86 27.68 2.55
CA PHE A 21 9.93 26.66 2.12
C PHE A 21 9.26 26.05 3.35
N HIS A 22 7.97 25.74 3.26
CA HIS A 22 7.24 24.94 4.25
C HIS A 22 6.19 24.10 3.52
N SER A 23 6.25 22.79 3.73
CA SER A 23 5.22 21.87 3.25
C SER A 23 4.16 21.69 4.32
N GLU A 24 2.93 22.12 4.03
CA GLU A 24 1.74 21.86 4.86
C GLU A 24 1.33 20.39 4.89
N GLU A 25 2.03 19.49 4.19
CA GLU A 25 1.71 18.06 4.16
C GLU A 25 2.73 17.20 4.89
N SER A 26 4.01 17.56 4.82
CA SER A 26 5.10 16.83 5.46
C SER A 26 5.66 17.52 6.72
N GLY A 27 5.36 18.81 6.92
CA GLY A 27 6.00 19.66 7.93
C GLY A 27 7.46 20.00 7.62
N PHE A 28 7.99 19.56 6.47
CA PHE A 28 9.35 19.88 6.05
C PHE A 28 9.49 21.39 5.83
N THR A 29 10.54 21.95 6.41
CA THR A 29 10.72 23.39 6.48
C THR A 29 12.19 23.77 6.26
N VAL A 30 12.39 24.80 5.43
CA VAL A 30 13.66 25.50 5.25
C VAL A 30 13.51 26.92 5.78
N LEU A 31 14.22 27.24 6.85
CA LEU A 31 14.18 28.51 7.56
C LEU A 31 15.48 29.29 7.37
N ARG A 32 15.39 30.61 7.45
CA ARG A 32 16.52 31.51 7.71
C ARG A 32 16.37 32.05 9.12
N LEU A 33 17.17 31.56 10.07
CA LEU A 33 17.18 32.01 11.45
C LEU A 33 18.22 33.10 11.66
N ARG A 34 17.80 34.23 12.24
CA ARG A 34 18.70 35.26 12.73
C ARG A 34 19.13 34.93 14.15
N VAL A 35 20.41 34.60 14.30
CA VAL A 35 21.01 34.11 15.55
C VAL A 35 21.87 35.20 16.16
N ALA A 36 21.78 35.38 17.48
CA ALA A 36 22.57 36.39 18.19
C ALA A 36 24.08 36.13 17.99
N GLY A 37 24.83 37.18 17.61
CA GLY A 37 26.27 37.10 17.39
C GLY A 37 26.68 36.70 15.97
N GLN A 38 25.75 36.30 15.09
CA GLN A 38 26.02 36.07 13.67
C GLN A 38 25.56 37.25 12.81
N ARG A 39 26.37 37.64 11.82
CA ARG A 39 26.06 38.77 10.92
C ARG A 39 25.02 38.42 9.86
N GLU A 40 25.00 37.18 9.40
CA GLU A 40 24.08 36.69 8.37
C GLU A 40 23.11 35.65 8.96
N PRO A 41 21.87 35.56 8.45
CA PRO A 41 20.91 34.57 8.91
C PRO A 41 21.29 33.15 8.47
N VAL A 42 21.27 32.24 9.44
CA VAL A 42 21.61 30.82 9.31
C VAL A 42 20.49 30.08 8.59
N ALA A 43 20.83 29.29 7.57
CA ALA A 43 19.88 28.36 6.97
C ALA A 43 19.66 27.16 7.90
N VAL A 44 18.41 26.91 8.31
CA VAL A 44 18.03 25.78 9.14
C VAL A 44 17.06 24.90 8.36
N VAL A 45 17.32 23.59 8.30
CA VAL A 45 16.49 22.62 7.60
C VAL A 45 16.00 21.57 8.60
N GLY A 46 14.69 21.33 8.65
CA GLY A 46 14.11 20.35 9.56
C GLY A 46 12.59 20.29 9.46
N LEU A 47 11.96 19.72 10.49
CA LEU A 47 10.51 19.59 10.57
C LEU A 47 9.96 20.60 11.59
N ALA A 48 9.06 21.47 11.14
CA ALA A 48 8.38 22.46 11.96
C ALA A 48 6.88 22.44 11.67
N ALA A 49 6.04 22.70 12.67
CA ALA A 49 4.60 22.49 12.54
C ALA A 49 3.88 23.58 11.74
N SER A 50 4.15 24.84 12.06
CA SER A 50 3.63 26.02 11.36
C SER A 50 4.60 27.17 11.56
N PRO A 51 5.78 27.11 10.93
CA PRO A 51 6.81 28.11 11.11
C PRO A 51 6.35 29.45 10.53
N ALA A 52 6.43 30.52 11.32
CA ALA A 52 6.13 31.87 10.83
C ALA A 52 7.36 32.79 10.86
N VAL A 53 7.38 33.76 9.93
CA VAL A 53 8.38 34.83 9.95
C VAL A 53 8.19 35.67 11.22
N GLY A 54 9.25 35.84 12.01
CA GLY A 54 9.25 36.54 13.30
C GLY A 54 9.10 35.62 14.51
N GLU A 55 8.79 34.34 14.31
CA GLU A 55 8.73 33.35 15.38
C GLU A 55 10.13 33.06 15.93
N PHE A 56 10.25 32.86 17.25
CA PHE A 56 11.53 32.51 17.87
C PHE A 56 11.60 31.00 18.04
N MET A 57 12.70 30.40 17.59
CA MET A 57 12.87 28.96 17.58
C MET A 57 14.18 28.55 18.23
N GLU A 58 14.13 27.46 18.97
CA GLU A 58 15.29 26.70 19.41
C GLU A 58 15.42 25.45 18.54
N CYS A 59 16.58 25.30 17.91
CA CYS A 59 16.92 24.22 17.02
C CYS A 59 18.04 23.40 17.64
N VAL A 60 17.90 22.07 17.63
CA VAL A 60 18.95 21.12 18.01
C VAL A 60 19.30 20.31 16.77
N GLY A 61 20.58 20.12 16.49
CA GLY A 61 21.00 19.44 15.27
C GLY A 61 22.49 19.54 14.98
N THR A 62 22.86 19.33 13.72
CA THR A 62 24.27 19.34 13.29
C THR A 62 24.48 20.24 12.08
N TRP A 63 25.66 20.84 11.99
CA TRP A 63 26.07 21.61 10.82
C TRP A 63 26.38 20.67 9.66
N GLN A 64 25.77 20.95 8.51
CA GLN A 64 26.03 20.24 7.26
C GLN A 64 26.35 21.26 6.18
N ASN A 65 27.41 21.02 5.42
CA ASN A 65 27.72 21.84 4.26
C ASN A 65 27.10 21.19 3.02
N ASP A 66 26.02 21.79 2.54
CA ASP A 66 25.31 21.37 1.34
C ASP A 66 26.06 21.86 0.09
N ARG A 67 26.15 21.01 -0.94
CA ARG A 67 26.96 21.31 -2.14
C ARG A 67 26.35 22.41 -3.00
N THR A 68 25.04 22.63 -2.93
CA THR A 68 24.28 23.58 -3.75
C THR A 68 23.89 24.82 -2.96
N HIS A 69 23.60 24.68 -1.67
CA HIS A 69 23.07 25.76 -0.83
C HIS A 69 24.01 26.24 0.28
N GLY A 70 25.22 25.66 0.37
CA GLY A 70 26.26 26.07 1.32
C GLY A 70 26.02 25.56 2.74
N LEU A 71 26.57 26.26 3.74
CA LEU A 71 26.48 25.84 5.14
C LEU A 71 25.05 25.96 5.68
N GLN A 72 24.50 24.85 6.13
CA GLN A 72 23.17 24.75 6.71
C GLN A 72 23.20 24.03 8.07
N PHE A 73 22.26 24.35 8.92
CA PHE A 73 22.05 23.67 10.19
C PHE A 73 20.89 22.67 10.03
N LYS A 74 21.21 21.38 10.03
CA LYS A 74 20.20 20.33 9.90
C LYS A 74 19.65 20.02 11.28
N ALA A 75 18.46 20.54 11.57
CA ALA A 75 17.81 20.41 12.85
C ALA A 75 17.12 19.05 12.99
N THR A 76 17.52 18.27 13.99
CA THR A 76 16.80 17.07 14.44
C THR A 76 15.57 17.46 15.24
N LYS A 77 15.60 18.62 15.91
CA LYS A 77 14.48 19.20 16.65
C LYS A 77 14.36 20.70 16.38
N ILE A 78 13.15 21.16 16.05
CA ILE A 78 12.81 22.59 15.98
C ILE A 78 11.66 22.82 16.95
N THR A 79 11.85 23.73 17.91
CA THR A 79 10.87 24.02 18.95
C THR A 79 10.56 25.51 18.93
N PRO A 80 9.29 25.90 18.76
CA PRO A 80 8.89 27.29 18.93
C PRO A 80 8.97 27.63 20.43
N VAL A 81 9.72 28.67 20.76
CA VAL A 81 9.90 29.14 22.14
C VAL A 81 9.58 30.62 22.21
N GLN A 82 9.12 31.09 23.37
CA GLN A 82 8.91 32.51 23.54
C GLN A 82 10.26 33.23 23.66
N PRO A 83 10.45 34.37 22.97
CA PRO A 83 11.65 35.15 23.12
C PRO A 83 11.72 35.76 24.52
N THR A 84 12.91 35.69 25.13
CA THR A 84 13.19 36.29 26.44
C THR A 84 13.71 37.73 26.34
N THR A 85 14.08 38.18 25.14
CA THR A 85 14.59 39.54 24.90
C THR A 85 13.47 40.47 24.43
N LEU A 86 13.52 41.75 24.84
CA LEU A 86 12.54 42.76 24.43
C LEU A 86 12.43 42.90 22.90
N GLU A 87 13.56 42.88 22.20
CA GLU A 87 13.60 42.94 20.72
C GLU A 87 12.97 41.70 20.09
N GLY A 88 13.16 40.52 20.69
CA GLY A 88 12.49 39.29 20.26
C GLY A 88 10.99 39.33 20.52
N LYS A 89 10.55 39.84 21.67
CA LYS A 89 9.12 40.01 22.02
C LYS A 89 8.41 40.96 21.06
N GLU A 90 9.04 42.09 20.70
CA GLU A 90 8.51 43.01 19.70
C GLU A 90 8.32 42.34 18.33
N ARG A 91 9.34 41.62 17.85
CA ARG A 91 9.27 40.89 16.57
C ARG A 91 8.23 39.78 16.58
N TYR A 92 8.08 39.06 17.69
CA TYR A 92 7.07 38.02 17.84
C TYR A 92 5.66 38.59 17.73
N LEU A 93 5.36 39.70 18.40
CA LEU A 93 4.05 40.36 18.28
C LEU A 93 3.81 40.97 16.90
N ALA A 94 4.89 41.38 16.21
CA ALA A 94 4.86 41.95 14.87
C ALA A 94 4.80 40.93 13.72
N SER A 95 5.07 39.65 14.03
CA SER A 95 5.19 38.53 13.07
C SER A 95 3.93 38.23 12.26
N GLY A 96 2.77 38.73 12.72
CA GLY A 96 1.46 38.34 12.19
C GLY A 96 0.91 37.03 12.77
N GLN A 97 1.64 36.33 13.64
CA GLN A 97 1.10 35.18 14.39
C GLN A 97 0.02 35.58 15.39
N VAL A 98 0.11 36.80 15.93
CA VAL A 98 -0.94 37.39 16.76
C VAL A 98 -1.71 38.40 15.90
N LYS A 99 -2.82 37.93 15.33
CA LYS A 99 -3.67 38.74 14.45
C LYS A 99 -4.13 40.00 15.18
N GLY A 100 -4.06 41.14 14.48
CA GLY A 100 -4.44 42.44 15.03
C GLY A 100 -3.29 43.25 15.63
N LEU A 101 -2.10 42.65 15.81
CA LEU A 101 -0.87 43.32 16.21
C LEU A 101 0.08 43.39 15.01
N GLY A 102 0.29 44.59 14.47
CA GLY A 102 1.36 44.88 13.51
C GLY A 102 2.52 45.59 14.18
N ASN A 103 3.60 45.90 13.43
CA ASN A 103 4.80 46.60 13.92
C ASN A 103 4.51 47.78 14.85
N TYR A 104 3.50 48.60 14.50
CA TYR A 104 3.11 49.78 15.29
C TYR A 104 2.62 49.42 16.70
N TYR A 105 1.70 48.45 16.80
CA TYR A 105 1.12 48.05 18.08
C TYR A 105 2.06 47.17 18.88
N ALA A 106 2.84 46.30 18.22
CA ALA A 106 3.89 45.53 18.87
C ALA A 106 4.86 46.45 19.63
N LYS A 107 5.36 47.51 18.97
CA LYS A 107 6.23 48.49 19.60
C LYS A 107 5.55 49.23 20.77
N LYS A 108 4.28 49.62 20.62
CA LYS A 108 3.52 50.31 21.68
C LYS A 108 3.27 49.42 22.90
N LEU A 109 3.00 48.14 22.68
CA LEU A 109 2.82 47.16 23.75
C LEU A 109 4.13 46.92 24.53
N ILE A 110 5.26 46.88 23.83
CA ILE A 110 6.58 46.76 24.47
C ILE A 110 6.96 48.04 25.20
N GLU A 111 6.68 49.23 24.65
CA GLU A 111 6.89 50.52 25.33
C GLU A 111 6.09 50.62 26.65
N GLN A 112 4.87 50.06 26.68
CA GLN A 112 3.96 50.17 27.83
C GLN A 112 4.16 49.06 28.87
N PHE A 113 4.28 47.80 28.43
CA PHE A 113 4.29 46.62 29.31
C PHE A 113 5.66 45.96 29.43
N GLY A 114 6.62 46.36 28.58
CA GLY A 114 8.00 45.88 28.64
C GLY A 114 8.08 44.36 28.61
N ASP A 115 8.76 43.80 29.61
CA ASP A 115 9.00 42.36 29.69
C ASP A 115 7.74 41.54 30.05
N ALA A 116 6.75 42.18 30.68
CA ALA A 116 5.50 41.54 31.10
C ALA A 116 4.44 41.46 29.99
N VAL A 117 4.77 41.85 28.75
CA VAL A 117 3.78 41.97 27.66
C VAL A 117 3.02 40.66 27.38
N PHE A 118 3.68 39.51 27.46
CA PHE A 118 3.04 38.21 27.24
C PHE A 118 2.14 37.82 28.41
N ASP A 119 2.58 38.06 29.65
CA ASP A 119 1.78 37.81 30.85
C ASP A 119 0.50 38.67 30.86
N VAL A 120 0.59 39.91 30.36
CA VAL A 120 -0.56 40.81 30.21
C VAL A 120 -1.53 40.29 29.16
N ILE A 121 -1.05 39.83 28.00
CA ILE A 121 -1.92 39.25 26.97
C ILE A 121 -2.60 37.97 27.49
N GLU A 122 -1.90 37.19 28.32
CA GLU A 122 -2.37 35.90 28.80
C GLU A 122 -3.33 36.00 29.99
N ASN A 123 -2.99 36.78 31.01
CA ASN A 123 -3.72 36.80 32.28
C ASN A 123 -4.59 38.05 32.46
N GLU A 124 -4.25 39.16 31.81
CA GLU A 124 -4.93 40.45 31.97
C GLU A 124 -5.21 41.15 30.61
N PRO A 125 -5.82 40.46 29.62
CA PRO A 125 -5.91 40.96 28.25
C PRO A 125 -6.70 42.28 28.14
N GLU A 126 -7.63 42.55 29.06
CA GLU A 126 -8.36 43.82 29.18
C GLU A 126 -7.42 45.04 29.24
N ARG A 127 -6.22 44.90 29.82
CA ARG A 127 -5.23 45.99 29.92
C ARG A 127 -4.66 46.40 28.57
N LEU A 128 -4.80 45.59 27.53
CA LEU A 128 -4.42 45.99 26.16
C LEU A 128 -5.24 47.20 25.68
N LEU A 129 -6.43 47.46 26.25
CA LEU A 129 -7.24 48.65 25.97
C LEU A 129 -6.62 49.95 26.50
N GLU A 130 -5.66 49.87 27.43
CA GLU A 130 -4.89 51.03 27.90
C GLU A 130 -3.98 51.60 26.80
N VAL A 131 -3.67 50.80 25.77
CA VAL A 131 -2.82 51.23 24.66
C VAL A 131 -3.65 51.98 23.62
N PRO A 132 -3.31 53.25 23.33
CA PRO A 132 -4.03 54.06 22.36
C PRO A 132 -4.13 53.38 20.98
N GLY A 133 -5.36 53.16 20.51
CA GLY A 133 -5.64 52.54 19.21
C GLY A 133 -6.00 51.05 19.26
N ILE A 134 -5.85 50.37 20.40
CA ILE A 134 -6.41 49.02 20.59
C ILE A 134 -7.84 49.15 21.12
N GLY A 135 -8.83 48.93 20.24
CA GLY A 135 -10.24 48.85 20.61
C GLY A 135 -10.71 47.40 20.81
N ARG A 136 -11.93 47.21 21.34
CA ARG A 136 -12.48 45.88 21.68
C ARG A 136 -12.37 44.84 20.56
N LYS A 137 -12.68 45.23 19.32
CA LYS A 137 -12.57 44.34 18.15
C LYS A 137 -11.14 43.82 17.89
N ARG A 138 -10.11 44.61 18.18
CA ARG A 138 -8.71 44.17 18.07
C ARG A 138 -8.32 43.31 19.26
N LEU A 139 -8.77 43.67 20.46
CA LEU A 139 -8.57 42.85 21.65
C LEU A 139 -9.10 41.42 21.44
N ASP A 140 -10.34 41.28 20.99
CA ASP A 140 -10.95 39.96 20.75
C ASP A 140 -10.14 39.13 19.74
N MET A 141 -9.67 39.76 18.66
CA MET A 141 -8.82 39.13 17.64
C MET A 141 -7.45 38.69 18.19
N VAL A 142 -6.86 39.49 19.09
CA VAL A 142 -5.60 39.17 19.75
C VAL A 142 -5.78 37.99 20.70
N ILE A 143 -6.85 37.98 21.50
CA ILE A 143 -7.17 36.88 22.43
C ILE A 143 -7.36 35.59 21.65
N GLU A 144 -8.18 35.60 20.60
CA GLU A 144 -8.46 34.41 19.78
C GLU A 144 -7.18 33.86 19.13
N SER A 145 -6.41 34.73 18.47
CA SER A 145 -5.15 34.35 17.82
C SER A 145 -4.07 33.89 18.82
N TRP A 146 -3.99 34.50 20.00
CA TRP A 146 -3.06 34.10 21.06
C TRP A 146 -3.41 32.72 21.62
N THR A 147 -4.70 32.45 21.82
CA THR A 147 -5.20 31.17 22.32
C THR A 147 -4.90 30.04 21.33
N GLU A 148 -5.15 30.25 20.04
CA GLU A 148 -4.86 29.28 18.98
C GLU A 148 -3.35 28.95 18.92
N GLN A 149 -2.49 29.98 18.89
CA GLN A 149 -1.03 29.78 18.83
C GLN A 149 -0.48 29.07 20.08
N ARG A 150 -1.02 29.39 21.26
CA ARG A 150 -0.71 28.68 22.50
C ARG A 150 -1.09 27.21 22.41
N ALA A 151 -2.31 26.90 21.97
CA ALA A 151 -2.77 25.51 21.87
C ALA A 151 -1.85 24.67 20.97
N ILE A 152 -1.45 25.20 19.81
CA ILE A 152 -0.51 24.54 18.90
C ILE A 152 0.82 24.25 19.59
N ARG A 153 1.39 25.26 20.25
CA ARG A 153 2.68 25.13 20.95
C ARG A 153 2.61 24.11 22.09
N ASP A 154 1.57 24.19 22.92
CA ASP A 154 1.39 23.33 24.08
C ASP A 154 1.22 21.86 23.64
N ILE A 155 0.49 21.62 22.53
CA ILE A 155 0.39 20.29 21.92
C ILE A 155 1.76 19.79 21.45
N MET A 156 2.55 20.63 20.78
CA MET A 156 3.86 20.24 20.27
C MET A 156 4.84 19.91 21.40
N LEU A 157 4.86 20.73 22.45
CA LEU A 157 5.69 20.48 23.64
C LEU A 157 5.27 19.20 24.33
N PHE A 158 3.96 19.03 24.58
CA PHE A 158 3.42 17.81 25.17
C PHE A 158 3.82 16.57 24.37
N LEU A 159 3.63 16.56 23.05
CA LEU A 159 3.97 15.41 22.22
C LEU A 159 5.48 15.10 22.24
N GLN A 160 6.34 16.13 22.23
CA GLN A 160 7.78 15.96 22.31
C GLN A 160 8.25 15.44 23.68
N GLU A 161 7.66 15.93 24.77
CA GLU A 161 7.92 15.44 26.15
C GLU A 161 7.63 13.94 26.27
N HIS A 162 6.61 13.46 25.54
CA HIS A 162 6.23 12.05 25.50
C HIS A 162 6.95 11.26 24.38
N GLY A 163 8.04 11.80 23.82
CA GLY A 163 8.91 11.09 22.89
C GLY A 163 8.41 11.01 21.45
N VAL A 164 7.43 11.84 21.07
CA VAL A 164 6.90 11.89 19.70
C VAL A 164 7.75 12.82 18.83
N GLY A 165 8.38 12.26 17.81
CA GLY A 165 9.15 13.04 16.82
C GLY A 165 8.29 14.02 16.03
N ALA A 166 8.90 15.12 15.55
CA ALA A 166 8.21 16.25 14.92
C ALA A 166 7.26 15.87 13.77
N ALA A 167 7.64 14.92 12.90
CA ALA A 167 6.78 14.45 11.79
C ALA A 167 5.47 13.81 12.30
N ARG A 168 5.56 13.01 13.37
CA ARG A 168 4.38 12.34 13.95
C ARG A 168 3.53 13.33 14.74
N ALA A 169 4.17 14.24 15.48
CA ALA A 169 3.47 15.27 16.24
C ALA A 169 2.61 16.15 15.34
N TRP A 170 3.11 16.44 14.14
CA TRP A 170 2.36 17.19 13.13
C TRP A 170 1.11 16.44 12.63
N LYS A 171 1.20 15.14 12.33
CA LYS A 171 0.04 14.33 11.94
C LYS A 171 -1.04 14.30 13.02
N ILE A 172 -0.63 14.20 14.30
CA ILE A 172 -1.52 14.25 15.45
C ILE A 172 -2.26 15.58 15.53
N TYR A 173 -1.51 16.69 15.43
CA TYR A 173 -2.10 18.02 15.43
C TYR A 173 -3.09 18.23 14.29
N ARG A 174 -2.75 17.80 13.06
CA ARG A 174 -3.66 17.92 11.90
C ARG A 174 -4.99 17.20 12.15
N ARG A 175 -4.95 16.04 12.80
CA ARG A 175 -6.13 15.19 13.05
C ARG A 175 -7.04 15.70 14.17
N TYR A 176 -6.46 16.14 15.29
CA TYR A 176 -7.22 16.47 16.51
C TYR A 176 -7.25 17.96 16.88
N ARG A 177 -6.36 18.77 16.28
CA ARG A 177 -6.25 20.22 16.53
C ARG A 177 -6.17 20.49 18.03
N GLU A 178 -6.89 21.49 18.53
CA GLU A 178 -6.90 21.91 19.94
C GLU A 178 -7.28 20.79 20.93
N GLY A 179 -8.02 19.76 20.46
CA GLY A 179 -8.42 18.61 21.28
C GLY A 179 -7.37 17.52 21.42
N ALA A 180 -6.16 17.69 20.85
CA ALA A 180 -5.13 16.64 20.79
C ALA A 180 -4.70 16.17 22.19
N ILE A 181 -4.34 17.09 23.10
CA ILE A 181 -3.87 16.72 24.45
C ILE A 181 -4.96 15.96 25.18
N ALA A 182 -6.18 16.53 25.26
CA ALA A 182 -7.29 15.90 25.98
C ALA A 182 -7.60 14.49 25.46
N THR A 183 -7.65 14.31 24.14
CA THR A 183 -7.92 13.01 23.51
C THR A 183 -6.83 11.98 23.83
N ILE A 184 -5.57 12.41 23.80
CA ILE A 184 -4.41 11.52 24.04
C ILE A 184 -4.30 11.16 25.51
N THR A 185 -4.54 12.12 26.41
CA THR A 185 -4.54 11.88 27.86
C THR A 185 -5.68 10.95 28.26
N GLU A 186 -6.86 11.06 27.64
CA GLU A 186 -8.00 10.17 27.90
C GLU A 186 -7.73 8.75 27.39
N ASN A 187 -7.24 8.60 26.16
CA ASN A 187 -6.89 7.30 25.61
C ASN A 187 -5.76 7.41 24.56
N PRO A 188 -4.50 7.17 24.94
CA PRO A 188 -3.35 7.28 24.05
C PRO A 188 -3.41 6.33 22.85
N TYR A 189 -4.07 5.18 23.01
CA TYR A 189 -4.14 4.15 21.96
C TYR A 189 -5.02 4.56 20.79
N ARG A 190 -5.88 5.58 20.93
CA ARG A 190 -6.60 6.19 19.79
C ARG A 190 -5.67 6.67 18.69
N LEU A 191 -4.44 7.08 19.04
CA LEU A 191 -3.42 7.46 18.07
C LEU A 191 -3.15 6.35 17.03
N SER A 192 -3.22 5.09 17.45
CA SER A 192 -2.99 3.93 16.57
C SER A 192 -4.14 3.62 15.62
N LEU A 193 -5.32 4.16 15.89
CA LEU A 193 -6.54 3.96 15.09
C LEU A 193 -6.79 5.15 14.16
N ASP A 194 -6.63 6.37 14.68
CA ASP A 194 -7.05 7.60 14.01
C ASP A 194 -5.94 8.21 13.13
N ILE A 195 -4.69 7.76 13.24
CA ILE A 195 -3.52 8.38 12.59
C ILE A 195 -2.63 7.36 11.88
N GLU A 196 -2.53 7.52 10.57
CA GLU A 196 -1.67 6.71 9.72
C GLU A 196 -0.17 6.93 10.00
N GLY A 197 0.56 5.83 10.20
CA GLY A 197 1.99 5.83 10.51
C GLY A 197 2.32 5.88 12.00
N ILE A 198 1.31 5.92 12.89
CA ILE A 198 1.49 5.68 14.33
C ILE A 198 0.97 4.27 14.64
N GLY A 199 1.87 3.32 14.80
CA GLY A 199 1.49 1.95 15.18
C GLY A 199 1.25 1.79 16.68
N PHE A 200 0.68 0.64 17.07
CA PHE A 200 0.47 0.25 18.47
C PHE A 200 1.72 0.45 19.33
N GLN A 201 2.92 0.06 18.86
CA GLN A 201 4.14 0.21 19.68
C GLN A 201 4.45 1.68 20.00
N THR A 202 4.19 2.60 19.06
CA THR A 202 4.42 4.03 19.31
C THR A 202 3.37 4.57 20.29
N ALA A 203 2.11 4.16 20.13
CA ALA A 203 1.06 4.53 21.08
C ALA A 203 1.31 3.94 22.48
N ASP A 204 1.85 2.72 22.59
CA ASP A 204 2.19 2.06 23.85
C ASP A 204 3.33 2.79 24.58
N THR A 205 4.32 3.30 23.84
CA THR A 205 5.38 4.16 24.40
C THR A 205 4.82 5.46 24.97
N ILE A 206 3.87 6.10 24.27
CA ILE A 206 3.20 7.33 24.72
C ILE A 206 2.30 7.03 25.93
N ALA A 207 1.58 5.91 25.91
CA ALA A 207 0.75 5.48 27.03
C ALA A 207 1.58 5.26 28.30
N ALA A 208 2.73 4.60 28.16
CA ALA A 208 3.64 4.36 29.27
C ALA A 208 4.20 5.68 29.86
N SER A 209 4.55 6.66 29.02
CA SER A 209 5.02 7.97 29.50
C SER A 209 3.92 8.80 30.17
N LEU A 210 2.66 8.58 29.79
CA LEU A 210 1.48 9.16 30.45
C LEU A 210 1.06 8.42 31.73
N GLY A 211 1.77 7.36 32.12
CA GLY A 211 1.52 6.62 33.35
C GLY A 211 0.46 5.52 33.24
N VAL A 212 0.11 5.09 32.02
CA VAL A 212 -0.77 3.92 31.84
C VAL A 212 -0.07 2.65 32.31
N GLU A 213 -0.72 1.92 33.22
CA GLU A 213 -0.17 0.67 33.76
C GLU A 213 -0.04 -0.42 32.68
N ARG A 214 1.02 -1.23 32.80
CA ARG A 214 1.25 -2.36 31.89
C ARG A 214 0.10 -3.38 31.89
N ASN A 215 -0.54 -3.57 33.04
CA ASN A 215 -1.67 -4.49 33.23
C ASN A 215 -3.00 -3.73 33.27
N SER A 216 -3.27 -2.91 32.26
CA SER A 216 -4.50 -2.12 32.16
C SER A 216 -5.44 -2.67 31.09
N LEU A 217 -6.74 -2.56 31.36
CA LEU A 217 -7.80 -2.97 30.43
C LEU A 217 -7.72 -2.18 29.12
N MET A 218 -7.46 -0.88 29.19
CA MET A 218 -7.28 -0.01 28.01
C MET A 218 -6.16 -0.50 27.08
N ARG A 219 -5.02 -0.92 27.64
CA ARG A 219 -3.90 -1.49 26.88
C ARG A 219 -4.26 -2.86 26.29
N ALA A 220 -5.01 -3.68 27.02
CA ALA A 220 -5.49 -4.97 26.54
C ALA A 220 -6.44 -4.81 25.34
N GLU A 221 -7.41 -3.88 25.41
CA GLU A 221 -8.36 -3.58 24.31
C GLU A 221 -7.63 -3.11 23.04
N ALA A 222 -6.69 -2.18 23.19
CA ALA A 222 -5.85 -1.71 22.07
C ALA A 222 -4.96 -2.83 21.50
N GLY A 223 -4.40 -3.65 22.38
CA GLY A 223 -3.56 -4.78 21.99
C GLY A 223 -4.31 -5.88 21.26
N ILE A 224 -5.57 -6.16 21.61
CA ILE A 224 -6.44 -7.09 20.87
C ILE A 224 -6.61 -6.62 19.42
N THR A 225 -6.94 -5.34 19.23
CA THR A 225 -7.10 -4.77 17.89
C THR A 225 -5.78 -4.84 17.12
N HIS A 226 -4.64 -4.61 17.78
CA HIS A 226 -3.32 -4.76 17.17
C HIS A 226 -3.04 -6.20 16.72
N VAL A 227 -3.28 -7.20 17.57
CA VAL A 227 -3.09 -8.62 17.22
C VAL A 227 -4.02 -9.05 16.09
N LEU A 228 -5.30 -8.63 16.11
CA LEU A 228 -6.22 -8.86 15.01
C LEU A 228 -5.74 -8.20 13.70
N GLY A 229 -5.22 -6.98 13.77
CA GLY A 229 -4.61 -6.29 12.61
C GLY A 229 -3.39 -7.00 12.06
N GLN A 230 -2.52 -7.56 12.92
CA GLN A 230 -1.38 -8.38 12.49
C GLN A 230 -1.85 -9.66 11.80
N MET A 231 -2.82 -10.37 12.37
CA MET A 231 -3.39 -11.58 11.76
C MET A 231 -4.11 -11.27 10.44
N SER A 232 -4.75 -10.10 10.35
CA SER A 232 -5.33 -9.62 9.10
C SER A 232 -4.28 -9.31 8.04
N SER A 233 -3.09 -8.84 8.45
CA SER A 233 -1.96 -8.61 7.55
C SER A 233 -1.36 -9.92 7.01
N ASP A 234 -1.51 -11.01 7.77
CA ASP A 234 -1.23 -12.39 7.32
C ASP A 234 -2.35 -12.95 6.39
N GLY A 235 -3.42 -12.19 6.16
CA GLY A 235 -4.52 -12.52 5.25
C GLY A 235 -5.76 -13.13 5.92
N HIS A 236 -5.79 -13.30 7.25
CA HIS A 236 -6.94 -13.86 7.95
C HIS A 236 -8.08 -12.84 8.08
N CYS A 237 -9.35 -13.27 7.97
CA CYS A 237 -10.50 -12.42 8.30
C CYS A 237 -10.93 -12.58 9.75
N ALA A 238 -10.70 -13.77 10.32
CA ALA A 238 -11.02 -14.12 11.70
C ALA A 238 -9.83 -14.77 12.40
N VAL A 239 -9.89 -14.82 13.73
CA VAL A 239 -8.93 -15.54 14.57
C VAL A 239 -9.69 -16.35 15.62
N PRO A 240 -9.33 -17.61 15.93
CA PRO A 240 -9.95 -18.34 17.02
C PRO A 240 -9.80 -17.58 18.34
N GLU A 241 -10.87 -17.49 19.13
CA GLU A 241 -10.90 -16.64 20.33
C GLU A 241 -9.79 -17.01 21.34
N GLU A 242 -9.57 -18.31 21.57
CA GLU A 242 -8.48 -18.79 22.44
C GLU A 242 -7.08 -18.42 21.92
N THR A 243 -6.88 -18.45 20.60
CA THR A 243 -5.62 -18.05 19.96
C THR A 243 -5.39 -16.55 20.13
N LEU A 244 -6.43 -15.73 19.92
CA LEU A 244 -6.36 -14.29 20.12
C LEU A 244 -5.97 -13.94 21.56
N ILE A 245 -6.64 -14.56 22.55
CA ILE A 245 -6.34 -14.34 23.97
C ILE A 245 -4.90 -14.75 24.30
N GLY A 246 -4.46 -15.91 23.79
CA GLY A 246 -3.10 -16.41 24.01
C GLY A 246 -2.02 -15.50 23.42
N GLU A 247 -2.18 -15.08 22.15
CA GLU A 247 -1.22 -14.20 21.48
C GLU A 247 -1.21 -12.80 22.07
N ALA A 248 -2.37 -12.22 22.40
CA ALA A 248 -2.43 -10.91 23.06
C ALA A 248 -1.82 -10.96 24.47
N SER A 249 -2.11 -11.99 25.26
CA SER A 249 -1.48 -12.17 26.58
C SER A 249 0.05 -12.27 26.47
N ARG A 250 0.56 -13.03 25.50
CA ARG A 250 2.00 -13.20 25.25
C ARG A 250 2.67 -11.91 24.75
N LEU A 251 2.04 -11.21 23.80
CA LEU A 251 2.59 -9.99 23.21
C LEU A 251 2.59 -8.82 24.18
N LEU A 252 1.52 -8.68 24.96
CA LEU A 252 1.35 -7.55 25.88
C LEU A 252 1.95 -7.81 27.26
N GLU A 253 2.27 -9.07 27.59
CA GLU A 253 2.63 -9.51 28.94
C GLU A 253 1.51 -9.19 29.94
N ILE A 254 0.26 -9.42 29.54
CA ILE A 254 -0.96 -9.18 30.33
C ILE A 254 -1.61 -10.53 30.69
N ASP A 255 -2.20 -10.61 31.88
CA ASP A 255 -2.88 -11.82 32.36
C ASP A 255 -4.07 -12.21 31.48
N ARG A 256 -4.20 -13.51 31.16
CA ARG A 256 -5.27 -14.03 30.28
C ARG A 256 -6.69 -13.62 30.73
N PRO A 257 -7.06 -13.60 32.02
CA PRO A 257 -8.38 -13.14 32.45
C PRO A 257 -8.69 -11.69 32.05
N LEU A 258 -7.70 -10.78 32.16
CA LEU A 258 -7.88 -9.37 31.78
C LEU A 258 -8.02 -9.23 30.27
N VAL A 259 -7.27 -10.02 29.49
CA VAL A 259 -7.43 -10.06 28.03
C VAL A 259 -8.80 -10.60 27.62
N ALA A 260 -9.31 -11.64 28.30
CA ALA A 260 -10.64 -12.18 28.03
C ALA A 260 -11.76 -11.17 28.38
N GLU A 261 -11.58 -10.40 29.46
CA GLU A 261 -12.45 -9.27 29.79
C GLU A 261 -12.41 -8.20 28.69
N ALA A 262 -11.23 -7.83 28.21
CA ALA A 262 -11.06 -6.90 27.11
C ALA A 262 -11.73 -7.37 25.81
N VAL A 263 -11.64 -8.67 25.46
CA VAL A 263 -12.38 -9.26 24.32
C VAL A 263 -13.89 -9.10 24.52
N THR A 264 -14.38 -9.32 25.74
CA THR A 264 -15.81 -9.17 26.06
C THR A 264 -16.26 -7.72 25.89
N ASN A 265 -15.46 -6.76 26.36
CA ASN A 265 -15.76 -5.33 26.20
C ASN A 265 -15.73 -4.89 24.73
N GLU A 266 -14.73 -5.31 23.96
CA GLU A 266 -14.61 -4.98 22.54
C GLU A 266 -15.78 -5.55 21.71
N LYS A 267 -16.32 -6.71 22.12
CA LYS A 267 -17.57 -7.26 21.54
C LYS A 267 -18.77 -6.36 21.87
N LEU A 268 -18.88 -5.88 23.12
CA LEU A 268 -19.97 -5.00 23.55
C LEU A 268 -19.93 -3.64 22.84
N THR A 269 -18.74 -3.08 22.62
CA THR A 269 -18.53 -1.83 21.87
C THR A 269 -18.64 -2.00 20.36
N ARG A 270 -18.87 -3.24 19.87
CA ARG A 270 -19.00 -3.62 18.45
C ARG A 270 -17.79 -3.26 17.60
N ARG A 271 -16.60 -3.24 18.19
CA ARG A 271 -15.33 -3.12 17.46
C ARG A 271 -14.89 -4.45 16.89
N ILE A 272 -15.21 -5.52 17.60
CA ILE A 272 -15.00 -6.90 17.16
C ILE A 272 -16.34 -7.67 17.21
N VAL A 273 -16.42 -8.74 16.43
CA VAL A 273 -17.59 -9.62 16.38
C VAL A 273 -17.16 -11.05 16.64
N GLY A 274 -17.88 -11.73 17.52
CA GLY A 274 -17.72 -13.16 17.74
C GLY A 274 -18.68 -13.95 16.86
N GLU A 275 -18.17 -14.92 16.10
CA GLU A 275 -18.96 -15.83 15.27
C GLU A 275 -18.27 -17.20 15.20
N THR A 276 -19.06 -18.26 15.06
CA THR A 276 -18.53 -19.62 14.95
C THR A 276 -18.28 -19.99 13.50
N ILE A 277 -17.04 -20.34 13.16
CA ILE A 277 -16.63 -20.86 11.84
C ILE A 277 -16.21 -22.31 12.03
N ASP A 278 -16.80 -23.24 11.26
CA ASP A 278 -16.47 -24.67 11.33
C ASP A 278 -16.45 -25.21 12.79
N GLU A 279 -17.48 -24.86 13.57
CA GLU A 279 -17.64 -25.20 15.01
C GLU A 279 -16.63 -24.55 15.99
N VAL A 280 -15.75 -23.68 15.50
CA VAL A 280 -14.76 -22.97 16.32
C VAL A 280 -15.19 -21.52 16.57
N PRO A 281 -15.25 -21.05 17.84
CA PRO A 281 -15.53 -19.65 18.14
C PRO A 281 -14.37 -18.76 17.65
N CYS A 282 -14.70 -17.84 16.75
CA CYS A 282 -13.75 -16.94 16.11
C CYS A 282 -14.14 -15.49 16.35
N ILE A 283 -13.14 -14.62 16.34
CA ILE A 283 -13.26 -13.17 16.48
C ILE A 283 -12.86 -12.52 15.17
N PHE A 284 -13.69 -11.58 14.73
CA PHE A 284 -13.47 -10.73 13.57
C PHE A 284 -13.28 -9.29 14.00
N LEU A 285 -12.51 -8.53 13.23
CA LEU A 285 -12.69 -7.07 13.20
C LEU A 285 -14.06 -6.77 12.57
N GLU A 286 -14.82 -5.83 13.14
CA GLU A 286 -16.16 -5.49 12.65
C GLU A 286 -16.14 -5.07 11.17
N SER A 287 -15.10 -4.37 10.72
CA SER A 287 -14.93 -4.00 9.31
C SER A 287 -14.84 -5.21 8.38
N LEU A 288 -14.10 -6.25 8.76
CA LEU A 288 -13.93 -7.48 7.98
C LEU A 288 -15.16 -8.37 8.04
N HIS A 289 -15.80 -8.47 9.21
CA HIS A 289 -17.08 -9.17 9.37
C HIS A 289 -18.16 -8.56 8.46
N ARG A 290 -18.28 -7.22 8.46
CA ARG A 290 -19.17 -6.50 7.54
C ARG A 290 -18.78 -6.70 6.07
N ALA A 291 -17.49 -6.75 5.76
CA ALA A 291 -17.03 -6.99 4.40
C ALA A 291 -17.48 -8.38 3.90
N GLU A 292 -17.21 -9.45 4.65
CA GLU A 292 -17.63 -10.83 4.27
C GLU A 292 -19.15 -10.95 4.17
N THR A 293 -19.89 -10.40 5.13
CA THR A 293 -21.36 -10.38 5.11
C THR A 293 -21.89 -9.61 3.90
N GLY A 294 -21.26 -8.47 3.59
CA GLY A 294 -21.59 -7.64 2.44
C GLY A 294 -21.34 -8.34 1.10
N VAL A 295 -20.23 -9.06 0.96
CA VAL A 295 -19.94 -9.88 -0.24
C VAL A 295 -21.02 -10.95 -0.42
N ALA A 296 -21.28 -11.75 0.62
CA ALA A 296 -22.26 -12.83 0.55
C ALA A 296 -23.67 -12.30 0.19
N SER A 297 -24.10 -11.23 0.87
CA SER A 297 -25.41 -10.61 0.63
C SER A 297 -25.53 -10.03 -0.78
N ALA A 298 -24.51 -9.33 -1.27
CA ALA A 298 -24.52 -8.72 -2.60
C ALA A 298 -24.51 -9.77 -3.72
N LEU A 299 -23.76 -10.87 -3.58
CA LEU A 299 -23.76 -11.94 -4.57
C LEU A 299 -25.11 -12.67 -4.64
N HIS A 300 -25.75 -12.91 -3.49
CA HIS A 300 -27.11 -13.45 -3.46
C HIS A 300 -28.13 -12.50 -4.09
N ARG A 301 -27.99 -11.19 -3.86
CA ARG A 301 -28.81 -10.16 -4.52
C ARG A 301 -28.69 -10.24 -6.04
N LEU A 302 -27.46 -10.23 -6.57
CA LEU A 302 -27.20 -10.30 -8.01
C LEU A 302 -27.74 -11.59 -8.64
N LYS A 303 -27.59 -12.73 -7.95
CA LYS A 303 -28.05 -14.04 -8.43
C LYS A 303 -29.57 -14.14 -8.60
N ARG A 304 -30.36 -13.38 -7.83
CA ARG A 304 -31.83 -13.40 -7.90
C ARG A 304 -32.42 -12.60 -9.07
N GLY A 305 -31.66 -11.68 -9.67
CA GLY A 305 -32.14 -10.84 -10.76
C GLY A 305 -32.24 -11.57 -12.11
N PRO A 306 -33.08 -11.11 -13.05
CA PRO A 306 -33.16 -11.66 -14.41
C PRO A 306 -31.94 -11.24 -15.24
N LEU A 307 -31.44 -12.12 -16.12
CA LEU A 307 -30.29 -11.83 -17.00
C LEU A 307 -30.48 -10.52 -17.79
N PRO A 308 -29.41 -9.76 -18.08
CA PRO A 308 -29.51 -8.49 -18.81
C PRO A 308 -29.77 -8.66 -20.32
N TRP A 309 -29.69 -9.88 -20.83
CA TRP A 309 -29.88 -10.25 -22.23
C TRP A 309 -30.92 -11.37 -22.33
N GLU A 310 -31.50 -11.51 -23.52
CA GLU A 310 -32.43 -12.60 -23.82
C GLU A 310 -31.72 -13.96 -23.76
N PRO A 311 -32.42 -15.05 -23.39
CA PRO A 311 -31.82 -16.39 -23.37
C PRO A 311 -31.18 -16.72 -24.73
N LEU A 312 -29.88 -17.01 -24.70
CA LEU A 312 -29.11 -17.39 -25.88
C LEU A 312 -28.99 -18.92 -25.95
N ASP A 313 -29.35 -19.51 -27.10
CA ASP A 313 -29.20 -20.95 -27.31
C ASP A 313 -27.71 -21.30 -27.55
N PRO A 314 -27.08 -22.15 -26.72
CA PRO A 314 -25.72 -22.62 -26.96
C PRO A 314 -25.52 -23.29 -28.32
N HIS A 315 -26.57 -23.90 -28.90
CA HIS A 315 -26.52 -24.51 -30.23
C HIS A 315 -26.31 -23.49 -31.36
N ASP A 316 -26.73 -22.24 -31.16
CA ASP A 316 -26.52 -21.16 -32.13
C ASP A 316 -25.22 -20.38 -31.82
N VAL A 317 -24.94 -20.14 -30.54
CA VAL A 317 -23.81 -19.31 -30.11
C VAL A 317 -22.46 -20.00 -30.32
N LEU A 318 -22.34 -21.28 -29.97
CA LEU A 318 -21.04 -21.96 -30.04
C LEU A 318 -20.52 -22.07 -31.48
N PRO A 319 -21.31 -22.52 -32.48
CA PRO A 319 -20.84 -22.55 -33.87
C PRO A 319 -20.48 -21.16 -34.40
N TRP A 320 -21.25 -20.13 -34.01
CA TRP A 320 -20.97 -18.75 -34.40
C TRP A 320 -19.62 -18.26 -33.85
N ILE A 321 -19.30 -18.55 -32.58
CA ILE A 321 -17.99 -18.21 -31.99
C ILE A 321 -16.87 -18.91 -32.77
N GLU A 322 -17.02 -20.20 -33.04
CA GLU A 322 -15.99 -20.99 -33.74
C GLU A 322 -15.76 -20.48 -35.16
N GLU A 323 -16.82 -20.10 -35.87
CA GLU A 323 -16.72 -19.48 -37.20
C GLU A 323 -16.04 -18.10 -37.17
N GLN A 324 -16.41 -17.23 -36.21
CA GLN A 324 -15.84 -15.88 -36.09
C GLN A 324 -14.37 -15.89 -35.65
N THR A 325 -14.01 -16.80 -34.76
CA THR A 325 -12.65 -16.87 -34.20
C THR A 325 -11.73 -17.75 -35.04
N GLY A 326 -12.28 -18.66 -35.85
CA GLY A 326 -11.53 -19.70 -36.54
C GLY A 326 -10.91 -20.73 -35.59
N LEU A 327 -11.37 -20.78 -34.34
CA LEU A 327 -10.84 -21.66 -33.29
C LEU A 327 -11.86 -22.74 -32.93
N GLU A 328 -11.40 -23.96 -32.74
CA GLU A 328 -12.20 -25.05 -32.16
C GLU A 328 -12.12 -24.99 -30.63
N LEU A 329 -13.26 -24.82 -29.97
CA LEU A 329 -13.32 -24.67 -28.52
C LEU A 329 -13.25 -26.04 -27.83
N SER A 330 -12.45 -26.13 -26.76
CA SER A 330 -12.38 -27.34 -25.92
C SER A 330 -13.69 -27.59 -25.15
N PRO A 331 -13.93 -28.82 -24.64
CA PRO A 331 -15.10 -29.11 -23.81
C PRO A 331 -15.26 -28.18 -22.60
N SER A 332 -14.17 -27.87 -21.89
CA SER A 332 -14.24 -26.93 -20.74
C SER A 332 -14.55 -25.51 -21.18
N GLN A 333 -14.04 -25.06 -22.33
CA GLN A 333 -14.33 -23.74 -22.90
C GLN A 333 -15.78 -23.61 -23.39
N ARG A 334 -16.32 -24.64 -24.07
CA ARG A 334 -17.74 -24.69 -24.45
C ARG A 334 -18.65 -24.62 -23.23
N SER A 335 -18.27 -25.34 -22.17
CA SER A 335 -18.95 -25.29 -20.88
C SER A 335 -18.87 -23.89 -20.26
N ALA A 336 -17.73 -23.21 -20.38
CA ALA A 336 -17.54 -21.86 -19.86
C ALA A 336 -18.43 -20.82 -20.56
N VAL A 337 -18.49 -20.82 -21.89
CA VAL A 337 -19.39 -19.93 -22.65
C VAL A 337 -20.84 -20.17 -22.23
N THR A 338 -21.25 -21.44 -22.22
CA THR A 338 -22.63 -21.83 -21.87
C THR A 338 -22.98 -21.39 -20.46
N LEU A 339 -22.09 -21.64 -19.50
CA LEU A 339 -22.29 -21.29 -18.10
C LEU A 339 -22.42 -19.79 -17.89
N VAL A 340 -21.53 -18.99 -18.50
CA VAL A 340 -21.50 -17.54 -18.31
C VAL A 340 -22.72 -16.88 -18.95
N LEU A 341 -23.11 -17.29 -20.16
CA LEU A 341 -24.28 -16.73 -20.84
C LEU A 341 -25.60 -17.11 -20.17
N ALA A 342 -25.62 -18.21 -19.40
CA ALA A 342 -26.79 -18.67 -18.65
C ALA A 342 -26.83 -18.20 -17.18
N SER A 343 -25.77 -17.56 -16.67
CA SER A 343 -25.63 -17.26 -15.23
C SER A 343 -25.44 -15.78 -14.94
N LYS A 344 -26.15 -15.29 -13.92
CA LYS A 344 -26.00 -13.91 -13.41
C LYS A 344 -24.66 -13.63 -12.76
N VAL A 345 -24.17 -14.61 -12.02
CA VAL A 345 -22.90 -14.57 -11.32
C VAL A 345 -22.21 -15.88 -11.67
N SER A 346 -21.00 -15.81 -12.21
CA SER A 346 -20.25 -17.00 -12.61
C SER A 346 -18.75 -16.81 -12.40
N ILE A 347 -18.02 -17.92 -12.38
CA ILE A 347 -16.57 -17.95 -12.18
C ILE A 347 -15.93 -18.77 -13.31
N ILE A 348 -14.88 -18.22 -13.93
CA ILE A 348 -13.96 -18.95 -14.80
C ILE A 348 -12.62 -19.02 -14.08
N THR A 349 -12.16 -20.23 -13.79
CA THR A 349 -10.83 -20.48 -13.22
C THR A 349 -9.99 -21.37 -14.13
N GLY A 350 -8.68 -21.29 -14.01
CA GLY A 350 -7.76 -22.18 -14.72
C GLY A 350 -6.33 -21.67 -14.68
N GLY A 351 -5.37 -22.55 -14.97
CA GLY A 351 -3.93 -22.23 -14.96
C GLY A 351 -3.46 -21.38 -16.14
N PRO A 352 -2.14 -21.22 -16.34
CA PRO A 352 -1.56 -20.60 -17.54
C PRO A 352 -1.85 -21.47 -18.78
N GLY A 353 -1.94 -20.86 -19.97
CA GLY A 353 -2.02 -21.61 -21.22
C GLY A 353 -3.35 -22.34 -21.52
N VAL A 354 -4.36 -22.25 -20.65
CA VAL A 354 -5.71 -22.84 -20.86
C VAL A 354 -6.69 -21.93 -21.60
N GLY A 355 -6.24 -20.74 -22.04
CA GLY A 355 -7.03 -19.84 -22.89
C GLY A 355 -8.13 -19.02 -22.19
N LYS A 356 -7.97 -18.69 -20.89
CA LYS A 356 -8.92 -17.83 -20.12
C LYS A 356 -9.30 -16.54 -20.86
N THR A 357 -8.31 -15.82 -21.36
CA THR A 357 -8.52 -14.54 -22.03
C THR A 357 -9.17 -14.72 -23.41
N THR A 358 -8.83 -15.78 -24.13
CA THR A 358 -9.45 -16.14 -25.42
C THR A 358 -10.94 -16.43 -25.24
N ILE A 359 -11.31 -17.20 -24.22
CA ILE A 359 -12.72 -17.52 -23.97
C ILE A 359 -13.50 -16.30 -23.50
N LEU A 360 -12.87 -15.43 -22.72
CA LEU A 360 -13.47 -14.16 -22.33
C LEU A 360 -13.75 -13.27 -23.55
N LYS A 361 -12.80 -13.15 -24.49
CA LYS A 361 -12.99 -12.41 -25.75
C LYS A 361 -14.16 -12.97 -26.56
N ALA A 362 -14.30 -14.29 -26.62
CA ALA A 362 -15.41 -14.95 -27.30
C ALA A 362 -16.77 -14.66 -26.64
N ILE A 363 -16.84 -14.65 -25.31
CA ILE A 363 -18.08 -14.28 -24.58
C ILE A 363 -18.42 -12.81 -24.84
N LEU A 364 -17.43 -11.93 -24.81
CA LEU A 364 -17.63 -10.50 -25.04
C LEU A 364 -18.11 -10.20 -26.46
N SER A 365 -17.63 -10.91 -27.48
CA SER A 365 -18.08 -10.70 -28.86
C SER A 365 -19.56 -11.06 -29.05
N VAL A 366 -20.03 -12.11 -28.38
CA VAL A 366 -21.46 -12.46 -28.34
C VAL A 366 -22.27 -11.35 -27.67
N LEU A 367 -21.84 -10.87 -26.50
CA LEU A 367 -22.57 -9.84 -25.76
C LEU A 367 -22.55 -8.47 -26.45
N GLN A 368 -21.49 -8.15 -27.21
CA GLN A 368 -21.43 -6.96 -28.05
C GLN A 368 -22.45 -7.01 -29.19
N ARG A 369 -22.66 -8.18 -29.81
CA ARG A 369 -23.71 -8.37 -30.83
C ARG A 369 -25.10 -8.09 -30.27
N GLU A 370 -25.33 -8.48 -29.01
CA GLU A 370 -26.58 -8.19 -28.27
C GLU A 370 -26.63 -6.77 -27.68
N LYS A 371 -25.65 -5.90 -28.01
CA LYS A 371 -25.55 -4.50 -27.57
C LYS A 371 -25.55 -4.33 -26.04
N VAL A 372 -25.00 -5.31 -25.32
CA VAL A 372 -24.87 -5.26 -23.86
C VAL A 372 -23.75 -4.30 -23.47
N SER A 373 -24.05 -3.35 -22.59
CA SER A 373 -23.04 -2.45 -22.01
C SER A 373 -22.13 -3.23 -21.05
N VAL A 374 -20.83 -3.27 -21.32
CA VAL A 374 -19.84 -4.03 -20.54
C VAL A 374 -18.86 -3.10 -19.81
N ALA A 375 -18.44 -3.49 -18.60
CA ALA A 375 -17.26 -2.95 -17.94
C ALA A 375 -16.27 -4.08 -17.65
N LEU A 376 -15.00 -3.83 -17.96
CA LEU A 376 -13.91 -4.73 -17.61
C LEU A 376 -13.05 -4.09 -16.53
N CYS A 377 -12.68 -4.89 -15.54
CA CYS A 377 -11.77 -4.44 -14.51
C CYS A 377 -10.83 -5.53 -14.02
N ALA A 378 -9.72 -5.08 -13.44
CA ALA A 378 -8.73 -5.90 -12.77
C ALA A 378 -8.17 -5.16 -11.54
N PRO A 379 -7.55 -5.85 -10.58
CA PRO A 379 -7.02 -5.22 -9.37
C PRO A 379 -5.82 -4.31 -9.61
N THR A 380 -5.01 -4.56 -10.65
CA THR A 380 -3.81 -3.78 -10.97
C THR A 380 -3.90 -3.11 -12.35
N GLY A 381 -3.17 -2.00 -12.52
CA GLY A 381 -3.11 -1.27 -13.80
C GLY A 381 -2.62 -2.16 -14.94
N ARG A 382 -1.58 -2.95 -14.69
CA ARG A 382 -1.03 -3.93 -15.64
C ARG A 382 -2.01 -5.00 -16.09
N ALA A 383 -2.75 -5.59 -15.14
CA ALA A 383 -3.75 -6.60 -15.48
C ALA A 383 -4.88 -5.99 -16.31
N ALA A 384 -5.34 -4.78 -15.96
CA ALA A 384 -6.34 -4.05 -16.74
C ALA A 384 -5.84 -3.71 -18.15
N LYS A 385 -4.58 -3.28 -18.30
CA LYS A 385 -3.98 -3.01 -19.61
C LYS A 385 -3.93 -4.26 -20.50
N ARG A 386 -3.50 -5.40 -19.96
CA ARG A 386 -3.48 -6.68 -20.70
C ARG A 386 -4.87 -7.14 -21.10
N LEU A 387 -5.83 -6.98 -20.19
CA LEU A 387 -7.22 -7.26 -20.47
C LEU A 387 -7.73 -6.39 -21.62
N THR A 388 -7.30 -5.12 -21.68
CA THR A 388 -7.59 -4.21 -22.80
C THR A 388 -6.95 -4.69 -24.10
N GLU A 389 -5.66 -5.00 -24.11
CA GLU A 389 -4.92 -5.44 -25.31
C GLU A 389 -5.50 -6.74 -25.91
N SER A 390 -5.91 -7.66 -25.05
CA SER A 390 -6.41 -8.98 -25.47
C SER A 390 -7.87 -8.96 -25.93
N THR A 391 -8.74 -8.20 -25.26
CA THR A 391 -10.16 -8.11 -25.58
C THR A 391 -10.50 -7.02 -26.59
N GLY A 392 -9.66 -5.99 -26.71
CA GLY A 392 -9.91 -4.79 -27.52
C GLY A 392 -10.90 -3.80 -26.89
N ILE A 393 -11.30 -4.01 -25.62
CA ILE A 393 -12.24 -3.16 -24.89
C ILE A 393 -11.49 -2.53 -23.71
N GLU A 394 -11.68 -1.23 -23.49
CA GLU A 394 -11.05 -0.53 -22.36
C GLU A 394 -11.40 -1.20 -21.03
N ALA A 395 -10.37 -1.68 -20.32
CA ALA A 395 -10.47 -2.19 -18.97
C ALA A 395 -9.77 -1.23 -17.99
N LYS A 396 -10.36 -1.10 -16.80
CA LYS A 396 -9.90 -0.17 -15.75
C LYS A 396 -9.45 -0.92 -14.51
N THR A 397 -8.66 -0.29 -13.65
CA THR A 397 -8.48 -0.84 -12.31
C THR A 397 -9.82 -0.82 -11.57
N ILE A 398 -10.05 -1.72 -10.61
CA ILE A 398 -11.26 -1.69 -9.77
C ILE A 398 -11.40 -0.30 -9.12
N HIS A 399 -10.29 0.30 -8.67
CA HIS A 399 -10.29 1.64 -8.07
C HIS A 399 -10.76 2.74 -9.04
N ARG A 400 -10.30 2.72 -10.29
CA ARG A 400 -10.75 3.68 -11.33
C ARG A 400 -12.20 3.42 -11.73
N LEU A 401 -12.61 2.17 -11.86
CA LEU A 401 -13.99 1.80 -12.19
C LEU A 401 -14.98 2.30 -11.12
N LEU A 402 -14.58 2.21 -9.85
CA LEU A 402 -15.40 2.66 -8.71
C LEU A 402 -15.25 4.14 -8.38
N GLU A 403 -14.43 4.89 -9.14
CA GLU A 403 -14.18 6.32 -8.93
C GLU A 403 -13.68 6.61 -7.50
N PHE A 404 -12.54 6.01 -7.12
CA PHE A 404 -11.88 6.26 -5.83
C PHE A 404 -11.58 7.75 -5.62
N ASP A 405 -11.87 8.26 -4.43
CA ASP A 405 -11.62 9.64 -4.03
C ASP A 405 -10.61 9.70 -2.87
N PRO A 406 -9.38 10.19 -3.13
CA PRO A 406 -8.34 10.29 -2.09
C PRO A 406 -8.68 11.21 -0.92
N GLN A 407 -9.56 12.21 -1.11
CA GLN A 407 -9.88 13.18 -0.05
C GLN A 407 -10.75 12.57 1.05
N ILE A 408 -11.67 11.69 0.67
CA ILE A 408 -12.56 10.98 1.60
C ILE A 408 -12.12 9.54 1.85
N PHE A 409 -11.12 9.05 1.10
CA PHE A 409 -10.59 7.69 1.15
C PHE A 409 -11.70 6.62 0.95
N ASP A 410 -12.63 6.88 0.03
CA ASP A 410 -13.72 5.96 -0.32
C ASP A 410 -14.08 6.09 -1.82
N PHE A 411 -15.01 5.27 -2.29
CA PHE A 411 -15.46 5.20 -3.67
C PHE A 411 -16.73 6.02 -3.91
N LYS A 412 -16.81 6.73 -5.05
CA LYS A 412 -18.04 7.44 -5.45
C LYS A 412 -19.11 6.48 -5.99
N ARG A 413 -18.71 5.31 -6.50
CA ARG A 413 -19.62 4.24 -6.91
C ARG A 413 -19.87 3.28 -5.76
N GLY A 414 -21.13 2.87 -5.60
CA GLY A 414 -21.57 1.97 -4.55
C GLY A 414 -23.05 1.66 -4.67
N ARG A 415 -23.68 1.15 -3.61
CA ARG A 415 -25.09 0.76 -3.68
C ARG A 415 -26.05 1.92 -3.99
N GLY A 416 -25.76 3.11 -3.46
CA GLY A 416 -26.56 4.33 -3.70
C GLY A 416 -26.29 4.99 -5.05
N ASN A 417 -25.17 4.67 -5.69
CA ASN A 417 -24.75 5.20 -6.98
C ASN A 417 -24.06 4.07 -7.76
N PRO A 418 -24.83 3.11 -8.31
CA PRO A 418 -24.25 1.93 -8.94
C PRO A 418 -23.54 2.27 -10.25
N LEU A 419 -22.79 1.29 -10.77
CA LEU A 419 -22.24 1.33 -12.11
C LEU A 419 -23.37 1.35 -13.15
N ASP A 420 -23.18 2.08 -14.23
CA ASP A 420 -24.13 2.11 -15.35
C ASP A 420 -23.75 1.12 -16.44
N VAL A 421 -23.85 -0.17 -16.11
CA VAL A 421 -23.51 -1.28 -17.01
C VAL A 421 -24.46 -2.45 -16.81
N SER A 422 -24.37 -3.42 -17.73
CA SER A 422 -25.19 -4.62 -17.78
C SER A 422 -24.37 -5.89 -17.61
N PHE A 423 -23.06 -5.83 -17.86
CA PHE A 423 -22.14 -6.94 -17.62
C PHE A 423 -20.81 -6.43 -17.06
N VAL A 424 -20.30 -7.09 -16.02
CA VAL A 424 -19.01 -6.77 -15.41
C VAL A 424 -18.08 -7.97 -15.50
N VAL A 425 -16.88 -7.76 -16.00
CA VAL A 425 -15.79 -8.73 -15.97
C VAL A 425 -14.78 -8.29 -14.93
N VAL A 426 -14.43 -9.20 -14.03
CA VAL A 426 -13.37 -9.00 -13.04
C VAL A 426 -12.28 -10.02 -13.32
N ASP A 427 -11.17 -9.59 -13.91
CA ASP A 427 -10.00 -10.45 -14.17
C ASP A 427 -9.00 -10.38 -13.02
N GLU A 428 -8.13 -11.40 -12.91
CA GLU A 428 -7.16 -11.58 -11.81
C GLU A 428 -7.82 -11.52 -10.42
N THR A 429 -9.01 -12.13 -10.29
CA THR A 429 -9.81 -12.10 -9.05
C THR A 429 -9.08 -12.71 -7.84
N SER A 430 -8.07 -13.57 -8.06
CA SER A 430 -7.22 -14.14 -7.00
C SER A 430 -6.49 -13.07 -6.17
N MET A 431 -6.26 -11.89 -6.75
CA MET A 431 -5.58 -10.77 -6.07
C MET A 431 -6.55 -9.85 -5.31
N VAL A 432 -7.87 -10.02 -5.43
CA VAL A 432 -8.88 -9.13 -4.83
C VAL A 432 -9.17 -9.56 -3.39
N ASP A 433 -8.90 -8.67 -2.43
CA ASP A 433 -9.24 -8.90 -1.02
C ASP A 433 -10.73 -8.71 -0.73
N VAL A 434 -11.15 -9.12 0.47
CA VAL A 434 -12.57 -9.11 0.85
C VAL A 434 -13.17 -7.70 0.91
N VAL A 435 -12.38 -6.69 1.28
CA VAL A 435 -12.85 -5.31 1.44
C VAL A 435 -13.11 -4.70 0.08
N LEU A 436 -12.15 -4.82 -0.84
CA LEU A 436 -12.29 -4.36 -2.22
C LEU A 436 -13.39 -5.12 -2.96
N MET A 437 -13.48 -6.44 -2.75
CA MET A 437 -14.58 -7.23 -3.31
C MET A 437 -15.92 -6.71 -2.84
N GLN A 438 -16.10 -6.45 -1.54
CA GLN A 438 -17.36 -5.94 -0.99
C GLN A 438 -17.79 -4.63 -1.66
N LYS A 439 -16.84 -3.70 -1.84
CA LYS A 439 -17.11 -2.40 -2.49
C LYS A 439 -17.49 -2.59 -3.97
N LEU A 440 -16.79 -3.48 -4.68
CA LEU A 440 -17.08 -3.81 -6.07
C LEU A 440 -18.49 -4.39 -6.25
N VAL A 441 -18.82 -5.50 -5.56
CA VAL A 441 -20.13 -6.15 -5.73
C VAL A 441 -21.30 -5.30 -5.20
N ALA A 442 -21.04 -4.38 -4.27
CA ALA A 442 -22.03 -3.40 -3.82
C ALA A 442 -22.35 -2.36 -4.91
N ALA A 443 -21.40 -2.03 -5.78
CA ALA A 443 -21.57 -1.07 -6.88
C ALA A 443 -22.21 -1.68 -8.14
N ILE A 444 -22.24 -3.00 -8.27
CA ILE A 444 -22.88 -3.68 -9.41
C ILE A 444 -24.41 -3.59 -9.28
N PRO A 445 -25.14 -3.03 -10.27
CA PRO A 445 -26.59 -2.91 -10.20
C PRO A 445 -27.27 -4.28 -10.35
N ASP A 446 -28.48 -4.43 -9.78
CA ASP A 446 -29.24 -5.69 -9.81
C ASP A 446 -29.56 -6.19 -11.22
N ARG A 447 -29.66 -5.27 -12.19
CA ARG A 447 -29.87 -5.59 -13.60
C ARG A 447 -28.64 -6.21 -14.27
N ALA A 448 -27.43 -6.01 -13.74
CA ALA A 448 -26.21 -6.48 -14.36
C ALA A 448 -25.91 -7.95 -14.03
N ALA A 449 -25.07 -8.57 -14.85
CA ALA A 449 -24.42 -9.85 -14.58
C ALA A 449 -22.91 -9.62 -14.32
N VAL A 450 -22.25 -10.55 -13.64
CA VAL A 450 -20.82 -10.48 -13.34
C VAL A 450 -20.14 -11.83 -13.56
N VAL A 451 -18.96 -11.80 -14.17
CA VAL A 451 -18.05 -12.95 -14.25
C VAL A 451 -16.75 -12.63 -13.54
N PHE A 452 -16.34 -13.52 -12.64
CA PHE A 452 -15.03 -13.49 -12.00
C PHE A 452 -14.09 -14.43 -12.76
N VAL A 453 -12.95 -13.90 -13.20
CA VAL A 453 -11.91 -14.64 -13.90
C VAL A 453 -10.65 -14.56 -13.05
N GLY A 454 -9.94 -15.69 -12.92
CA GLY A 454 -8.70 -15.74 -12.17
C GLY A 454 -8.10 -17.13 -12.13
N ASP A 455 -6.99 -17.24 -11.40
CA ASP A 455 -6.27 -18.49 -11.19
C ASP A 455 -6.19 -18.73 -9.68
N VAL A 456 -6.92 -19.74 -9.20
CA VAL A 456 -7.02 -20.06 -7.77
C VAL A 456 -5.71 -20.60 -7.19
N ASP A 457 -4.81 -21.07 -8.04
CA ASP A 457 -3.53 -21.67 -7.64
C ASP A 457 -2.39 -20.63 -7.56
N GLN A 458 -2.62 -19.40 -8.03
CA GLN A 458 -1.71 -18.28 -7.82
C GLN A 458 -1.71 -17.81 -6.36
N LEU A 459 -0.77 -16.91 -6.05
CA LEU A 459 -0.73 -16.24 -4.75
C LEU A 459 -2.07 -15.52 -4.49
N PRO A 460 -2.65 -15.67 -3.28
CA PRO A 460 -3.86 -14.95 -2.91
C PRO A 460 -3.60 -13.44 -2.75
N SER A 461 -4.67 -12.65 -2.56
CA SER A 461 -4.59 -11.21 -2.29
C SER A 461 -3.62 -10.87 -1.16
N VAL A 462 -2.95 -9.73 -1.22
CA VAL A 462 -2.13 -9.26 -0.08
C VAL A 462 -3.02 -8.93 1.13
N GLY A 463 -4.18 -8.32 0.88
CA GLY A 463 -5.19 -8.03 1.90
C GLY A 463 -5.94 -9.28 2.39
N PRO A 464 -6.77 -9.13 3.45
CA PRO A 464 -7.45 -10.23 4.11
C PRO A 464 -8.49 -10.94 3.23
N GLY A 465 -8.66 -12.23 3.48
CA GLY A 465 -9.64 -13.09 2.80
C GLY A 465 -9.04 -13.89 1.66
N ALA A 466 -9.76 -14.91 1.20
CA ALA A 466 -9.38 -15.73 0.05
C ALA A 466 -10.55 -15.78 -0.93
N VAL A 467 -11.00 -14.61 -1.38
CA VAL A 467 -12.32 -14.45 -2.02
C VAL A 467 -12.55 -15.45 -3.15
N LEU A 468 -11.68 -15.50 -4.17
CA LEU A 468 -11.87 -16.43 -5.30
C LEU A 468 -11.97 -17.89 -4.84
N ALA A 469 -11.07 -18.32 -3.94
CA ALA A 469 -11.06 -19.68 -3.41
C ALA A 469 -12.32 -19.98 -2.60
N ASP A 470 -12.79 -19.04 -1.78
CA ASP A 470 -14.00 -19.17 -0.97
C ASP A 470 -15.27 -19.20 -1.83
N LEU A 471 -15.33 -18.39 -2.89
CA LEU A 471 -16.45 -18.43 -3.84
C LEU A 471 -16.53 -19.79 -4.53
N ILE A 472 -15.40 -20.35 -4.96
CA ILE A 472 -15.32 -21.69 -5.58
C ILE A 472 -15.69 -22.78 -4.57
N ALA A 473 -15.08 -22.77 -3.38
CA ALA A 473 -15.32 -23.76 -2.32
C ALA A 473 -16.75 -23.71 -1.73
N SER A 474 -17.46 -22.59 -1.91
CA SER A 474 -18.85 -22.48 -1.48
C SER A 474 -19.80 -23.37 -2.29
N GLU A 475 -19.46 -23.68 -3.55
CA GLU A 475 -20.32 -24.35 -4.54
C GLU A 475 -21.67 -23.62 -4.80
N VAL A 476 -21.84 -22.39 -4.28
CA VAL A 476 -23.06 -21.58 -4.47
C VAL A 476 -23.03 -20.83 -5.80
N ILE A 477 -21.83 -20.41 -6.23
CA ILE A 477 -21.62 -19.68 -7.47
C ILE A 477 -21.21 -20.68 -8.57
N PRO A 478 -21.93 -20.71 -9.71
CA PRO A 478 -21.58 -21.57 -10.83
C PRO A 478 -20.14 -21.30 -11.30
N THR A 479 -19.32 -22.35 -11.32
CA THR A 479 -17.89 -22.27 -11.59
C THR A 479 -17.52 -23.25 -12.70
N VAL A 480 -16.68 -22.81 -13.63
CA VAL A 480 -16.03 -23.66 -14.64
C VAL A 480 -14.51 -23.58 -14.48
N CYS A 481 -13.86 -24.74 -14.50
CA CYS A 481 -12.41 -24.85 -14.49
C CYS A 481 -11.93 -25.26 -15.88
N LEU A 482 -11.09 -24.42 -16.50
CA LEU A 482 -10.46 -24.71 -17.78
C LEU A 482 -9.24 -25.61 -17.55
N THR A 483 -9.24 -26.78 -18.18
CA THR A 483 -8.25 -27.84 -17.91
C THR A 483 -7.38 -28.19 -19.11
N GLU A 484 -7.87 -28.02 -20.35
CA GLU A 484 -7.12 -28.41 -21.54
C GLU A 484 -6.08 -27.36 -21.91
N ILE A 485 -4.82 -27.79 -21.99
CA ILE A 485 -3.69 -26.96 -22.44
C ILE A 485 -3.66 -27.00 -23.97
N PHE A 486 -3.57 -25.83 -24.60
CA PHE A 486 -3.49 -25.73 -26.06
C PHE A 486 -2.19 -26.32 -26.60
N ARG A 487 -2.23 -26.91 -27.81
CA ARG A 487 -1.07 -27.59 -28.43
C ARG A 487 0.20 -26.71 -28.46
N GLN A 488 0.06 -25.43 -28.79
CA GLN A 488 1.17 -24.46 -28.78
C GLN A 488 1.72 -24.17 -27.37
N ALA A 489 0.87 -24.26 -26.34
CA ALA A 489 1.25 -24.11 -24.95
C ALA A 489 1.75 -25.41 -24.31
N ALA A 490 1.36 -26.58 -24.84
CA ALA A 490 1.82 -27.89 -24.39
C ALA A 490 3.26 -28.19 -24.79
N GLU A 491 3.77 -27.53 -25.82
CA GLU A 491 5.19 -27.56 -26.22
C GLU A 491 6.08 -26.71 -25.28
N SER A 492 5.48 -25.79 -24.50
CA SER A 492 6.22 -24.94 -23.55
C SER A 492 6.50 -25.68 -22.24
N MET A 493 7.78 -25.86 -21.90
CA MET A 493 8.17 -26.45 -20.62
C MET A 493 7.80 -25.55 -19.45
N ILE A 494 7.65 -24.24 -19.64
CA ILE A 494 7.12 -23.33 -18.62
C ILE A 494 5.71 -23.76 -18.20
N VAL A 495 4.82 -24.00 -19.16
CA VAL A 495 3.41 -24.38 -18.88
C VAL A 495 3.36 -25.77 -18.27
N VAL A 496 4.06 -26.75 -18.85
CA VAL A 496 4.13 -28.12 -18.32
C VAL A 496 4.64 -28.10 -16.88
N ASN A 497 5.74 -27.38 -16.61
CA ASN A 497 6.31 -27.30 -15.28
C ASN A 497 5.45 -26.52 -14.28
N ALA A 498 4.70 -25.50 -14.73
CA ALA A 498 3.73 -24.83 -13.87
C ALA A 498 2.65 -25.81 -13.39
N HIS A 499 2.09 -26.64 -14.26
CA HIS A 499 1.12 -27.67 -13.87
C HIS A 499 1.73 -28.72 -12.93
N ARG A 500 2.97 -29.16 -13.18
CA ARG A 500 3.69 -30.09 -12.28
C ARG A 500 3.89 -29.49 -10.90
N ILE A 501 4.37 -28.25 -10.81
CA ILE A 501 4.55 -27.53 -9.54
C ILE A 501 3.22 -27.45 -8.80
N ASN A 502 2.12 -27.13 -9.49
CA ASN A 502 0.79 -27.05 -8.90
C ASN A 502 0.31 -28.40 -8.32
N GLN A 503 0.62 -29.49 -9.01
CA GLN A 503 0.36 -30.86 -8.56
C GLN A 503 1.32 -31.34 -7.44
N GLY A 504 2.34 -30.54 -7.10
CA GLY A 504 3.35 -30.91 -6.12
C GLY A 504 4.44 -31.82 -6.67
N GLU A 505 4.55 -31.92 -7.98
CA GLU A 505 5.58 -32.68 -8.69
C GLU A 505 6.79 -31.79 -9.00
N MET A 506 7.99 -32.38 -8.96
CA MET A 506 9.20 -31.67 -9.35
C MET A 506 9.14 -31.29 -10.84
N PRO A 507 9.64 -30.10 -11.23
CA PRO A 507 9.64 -29.68 -12.61
C PRO A 507 10.64 -30.53 -13.38
N LEU A 508 10.32 -30.83 -14.63
CA LEU A 508 11.22 -31.51 -15.54
C LEU A 508 12.34 -30.56 -15.95
N THR A 509 13.55 -31.08 -15.98
CA THR A 509 14.70 -30.43 -16.60
C THR A 509 14.85 -30.97 -18.01
N ASP A 510 14.85 -30.07 -18.98
CA ASP A 510 15.21 -30.44 -20.33
C ASP A 510 16.74 -30.50 -20.45
N GLU A 511 17.27 -31.70 -20.68
CA GLU A 511 18.70 -31.98 -20.88
C GLU A 511 19.05 -32.18 -22.37
N GLY A 512 18.12 -31.86 -23.28
CA GLY A 512 18.33 -31.97 -24.72
C GLY A 512 19.37 -30.99 -25.27
N GLU A 513 19.81 -31.22 -26.51
CA GLU A 513 20.70 -30.32 -27.26
C GLU A 513 19.97 -29.05 -27.76
N GLU A 514 18.64 -29.09 -27.86
CA GLU A 514 17.80 -27.97 -28.30
C GLU A 514 17.57 -26.94 -27.18
N LEU A 515 17.25 -25.70 -27.56
CA LEU A 515 16.95 -24.63 -26.60
C LEU A 515 15.57 -24.87 -25.99
N SER A 516 15.53 -25.01 -24.67
CA SER A 516 14.31 -25.08 -23.89
C SER A 516 13.91 -23.69 -23.39
N ASP A 517 12.64 -23.53 -23.01
CA ASP A 517 12.13 -22.31 -22.38
C ASP A 517 12.15 -22.39 -20.83
N PHE A 518 12.59 -23.50 -20.25
CA PHE A 518 12.66 -23.68 -18.80
C PHE A 518 13.95 -24.37 -18.35
N TYR A 519 14.65 -23.77 -17.38
CA TYR A 519 15.89 -24.31 -16.82
C TYR A 519 15.91 -24.30 -15.29
N ILE A 520 16.51 -25.32 -14.70
CA ILE A 520 16.83 -25.38 -13.27
C ILE A 520 18.36 -25.40 -13.12
N VAL A 521 18.89 -24.40 -12.43
CA VAL A 521 20.32 -24.27 -12.15
C VAL A 521 20.53 -24.54 -10.65
N PRO A 522 21.04 -25.72 -10.26
CA PRO A 522 21.28 -26.03 -8.86
C PRO A 522 22.42 -25.16 -8.30
N ALA A 523 22.28 -24.70 -7.06
CA ALA A 523 23.29 -23.95 -6.33
C ALA A 523 23.41 -24.46 -4.88
N SER A 524 24.60 -24.38 -4.29
CA SER A 524 24.87 -24.95 -2.96
C SER A 524 24.73 -23.95 -1.81
N SER A 525 24.71 -22.65 -2.09
CA SER A 525 24.59 -21.60 -1.07
C SER A 525 23.92 -20.33 -1.64
N PRO A 526 23.44 -19.42 -0.78
CA PRO A 526 22.93 -18.10 -1.17
C PRO A 526 23.92 -17.29 -2.02
N GLU A 527 25.22 -17.34 -1.70
CA GLU A 527 26.28 -16.66 -2.43
C GLU A 527 26.47 -17.27 -3.82
N ALA A 528 26.44 -18.60 -3.93
CA ALA A 528 26.47 -19.28 -5.22
C ALA A 528 25.22 -19.01 -6.07
N ILE A 529 24.04 -18.85 -5.44
CA ILE A 529 22.83 -18.41 -6.14
C ILE A 529 23.04 -17.00 -6.68
N HIS A 530 23.49 -16.08 -5.83
CA HIS A 530 23.75 -14.70 -6.17
C HIS A 530 24.68 -14.58 -7.40
N ASP A 531 25.85 -15.22 -7.36
CA ASP A 531 26.83 -15.15 -8.44
C ASP A 531 26.28 -15.72 -9.76
N LYS A 532 25.53 -16.82 -9.68
CA LYS A 532 24.88 -17.41 -10.86
C LYS A 532 23.78 -16.52 -11.41
N VAL A 533 22.96 -15.88 -10.57
CA VAL A 533 21.95 -14.91 -11.01
C VAL A 533 22.63 -13.75 -11.73
N MET A 534 23.72 -13.19 -11.17
CA MET A 534 24.47 -12.13 -11.82
C MET A 534 24.98 -12.57 -13.20
N GLN A 535 25.61 -13.74 -13.30
CA GLN A 535 26.11 -14.26 -14.58
C GLN A 535 24.98 -14.54 -15.59
N LEU A 536 23.84 -15.05 -15.13
CA LEU A 536 22.70 -15.37 -15.99
C LEU A 536 22.09 -14.12 -16.60
N VAL A 537 21.81 -13.11 -15.75
CA VAL A 537 21.14 -11.87 -16.16
C VAL A 537 22.06 -11.00 -17.03
N THR A 538 23.33 -10.86 -16.66
CA THR A 538 24.26 -9.94 -17.34
C THR A 538 24.91 -10.51 -18.59
N GLU A 539 25.08 -11.84 -18.68
CA GLU A 539 25.86 -12.46 -19.77
C GLU A 539 25.12 -13.57 -20.50
N ARG A 540 24.68 -14.63 -19.79
CA ARG A 540 24.24 -15.87 -20.47
C ARG A 540 22.91 -15.72 -21.18
N ILE A 541 21.91 -15.12 -20.54
CA ILE A 541 20.57 -14.94 -21.12
C ILE A 541 20.65 -13.99 -22.32
N PRO A 542 21.24 -12.79 -22.20
CA PRO A 542 21.37 -11.88 -23.35
C PRO A 542 22.10 -12.51 -24.54
N LYS A 543 23.24 -13.19 -24.31
CA LYS A 543 24.04 -13.78 -25.39
C LYS A 543 23.37 -14.96 -26.09
N ARG A 544 22.57 -15.76 -25.36
CA ARG A 544 22.01 -17.01 -25.88
C ARG A 544 20.59 -16.87 -26.43
N PHE A 545 19.82 -15.91 -25.92
CA PHE A 545 18.40 -15.73 -26.26
C PHE A 545 18.08 -14.38 -26.92
N ASP A 546 19.09 -13.53 -27.15
CA ASP A 546 18.93 -12.20 -27.77
C ASP A 546 17.90 -11.33 -27.03
N LEU A 547 18.05 -11.26 -25.71
CA LEU A 547 17.17 -10.50 -24.82
C LEU A 547 17.95 -9.37 -24.15
N ASP A 548 17.32 -8.20 -24.03
CA ASP A 548 17.91 -7.06 -23.33
C ASP A 548 17.97 -7.35 -21.81
N PRO A 549 19.15 -7.26 -21.17
CA PRO A 549 19.31 -7.62 -19.77
C PRO A 549 18.56 -6.70 -18.80
N VAL A 550 18.25 -5.47 -19.20
CA VAL A 550 17.51 -4.50 -18.39
C VAL A 550 16.01 -4.64 -18.68
N ARG A 551 15.62 -4.58 -19.96
CA ARG A 551 14.21 -4.51 -20.36
C ARG A 551 13.51 -5.86 -20.25
N ASP A 552 14.11 -6.91 -20.81
CA ASP A 552 13.44 -8.19 -21.06
C ASP A 552 13.62 -9.21 -19.94
N VAL A 553 14.71 -9.09 -19.16
CA VAL A 553 15.00 -9.99 -18.03
C VAL A 553 14.44 -9.39 -16.73
N GLN A 554 13.70 -10.21 -15.98
CA GLN A 554 13.19 -9.86 -14.66
C GLN A 554 13.66 -10.86 -13.61
N VAL A 555 14.31 -10.37 -12.56
CA VAL A 555 14.62 -11.20 -11.39
C VAL A 555 13.45 -11.15 -10.41
N LEU A 556 12.94 -12.31 -10.01
CA LEU A 556 11.80 -12.46 -9.09
C LEU A 556 12.23 -13.21 -7.83
N THR A 557 12.33 -12.50 -6.71
CA THR A 557 12.78 -13.07 -5.43
C THR A 557 11.64 -13.13 -4.39
N PRO A 558 11.59 -14.14 -3.50
CA PRO A 558 10.59 -14.19 -2.44
C PRO A 558 10.68 -13.04 -1.42
N MET A 559 11.90 -12.56 -1.11
CA MET A 559 12.14 -11.62 0.00
C MET A 559 12.73 -10.28 -0.45
N ASN A 560 12.42 -9.20 0.28
CA ASN A 560 12.99 -7.87 0.02
C ASN A 560 14.42 -7.70 0.59
N LYS A 561 14.71 -8.36 1.72
CA LYS A 561 15.98 -8.27 2.45
C LYS A 561 16.81 -9.55 2.29
N GLY A 562 18.11 -9.48 2.56
CA GLY A 562 19.06 -10.59 2.44
C GLY A 562 19.95 -10.47 1.19
N GLY A 563 21.00 -11.30 1.11
CA GLY A 563 21.99 -11.25 0.01
C GLY A 563 21.41 -11.57 -1.37
N ILE A 564 20.29 -12.28 -1.43
CA ILE A 564 19.50 -12.56 -2.64
C ILE A 564 18.10 -11.90 -2.59
N GLY A 565 17.96 -10.89 -1.75
CA GLY A 565 16.74 -10.08 -1.64
C GLY A 565 16.72 -8.95 -2.66
N VAL A 566 15.54 -8.35 -2.86
CA VAL A 566 15.30 -7.28 -3.84
C VAL A 566 16.33 -6.15 -3.73
N GLN A 567 16.64 -5.67 -2.52
CA GLN A 567 17.53 -4.52 -2.32
C GLN A 567 18.97 -4.81 -2.75
N ALA A 568 19.52 -5.96 -2.33
CA ALA A 568 20.89 -6.35 -2.66
C ALA A 568 21.04 -6.61 -4.16
N LEU A 569 20.10 -7.37 -4.74
CA LEU A 569 20.11 -7.69 -6.17
C LEU A 569 19.99 -6.43 -7.04
N ASN A 570 19.13 -5.47 -6.68
CA ASN A 570 18.99 -4.22 -7.43
C ASN A 570 20.27 -3.39 -7.41
N ALA A 571 20.90 -3.22 -6.25
CA ALA A 571 22.14 -2.45 -6.14
C ALA A 571 23.25 -3.05 -7.00
N GLU A 572 23.38 -4.38 -7.01
CA GLU A 572 24.43 -5.04 -7.78
C GLU A 572 24.12 -5.13 -9.28
N LEU A 573 22.86 -5.38 -9.65
CA LEU A 573 22.45 -5.37 -11.05
C LEU A 573 22.59 -3.98 -11.66
N GLN A 574 22.23 -2.91 -10.95
CA GLN A 574 22.49 -1.54 -11.39
C GLN A 574 23.99 -1.30 -11.61
N ALA A 575 24.84 -1.71 -10.67
CA ALA A 575 26.28 -1.51 -10.79
C ALA A 575 26.90 -2.25 -11.99
N ARG A 576 26.34 -3.40 -12.41
CA ARG A 576 26.85 -4.20 -13.54
C ARG A 576 26.22 -3.81 -14.88
N LEU A 577 24.91 -3.51 -14.90
CA LEU A 577 24.15 -3.23 -16.11
C LEU A 577 24.17 -1.74 -16.49
N ASN A 578 24.34 -0.86 -15.50
CA ASN A 578 24.35 0.59 -15.70
C ASN A 578 25.53 1.30 -14.99
N PRO A 579 26.79 0.85 -15.19
CA PRO A 579 27.93 1.35 -14.41
C PRO A 579 28.28 2.83 -14.66
N THR A 580 28.17 3.27 -15.93
CA THR A 580 28.73 4.53 -16.42
C THR A 580 27.70 5.64 -16.62
N ALA A 581 26.42 5.39 -16.33
CA ALA A 581 25.38 6.41 -16.51
C ALA A 581 25.54 7.55 -15.52
N GLU A 582 25.51 8.77 -16.04
CA GLU A 582 25.50 10.03 -15.31
C GLU A 582 24.47 10.97 -15.97
N PRO A 583 23.85 11.89 -15.22
CA PRO A 583 24.06 12.15 -13.79
C PRO A 583 23.36 11.13 -12.88
N LYS A 584 23.91 10.89 -11.69
CA LYS A 584 23.29 10.07 -10.63
C LYS A 584 22.66 10.93 -9.54
N VAL A 585 21.45 10.56 -9.10
CA VAL A 585 20.76 11.19 -7.96
C VAL A 585 20.50 10.16 -6.87
N THR A 586 20.84 10.48 -5.62
CA THR A 586 20.56 9.63 -4.46
C THR A 586 19.54 10.30 -3.55
N ARG A 587 18.35 9.69 -3.43
CA ARG A 587 17.26 10.14 -2.55
C ARG A 587 16.62 8.94 -1.87
N PHE A 588 16.16 9.12 -0.64
CA PHE A 588 15.46 8.08 0.14
C PHE A 588 16.18 6.73 0.23
N GLY A 589 17.52 6.73 0.16
CA GLY A 589 18.35 5.53 0.23
C GLY A 589 18.47 4.75 -1.09
N SER A 590 17.91 5.26 -2.19
CA SER A 590 18.05 4.71 -3.54
C SER A 590 18.86 5.66 -4.42
N THR A 591 19.65 5.10 -5.34
CA THR A 591 20.37 5.86 -6.36
C THR A 591 19.75 5.58 -7.71
N PHE A 592 19.49 6.63 -8.48
CA PHE A 592 18.87 6.56 -9.79
C PHE A 592 19.78 7.18 -10.84
N ALA A 593 19.79 6.60 -12.04
CA ALA A 593 20.55 7.04 -13.19
C ALA A 593 19.74 6.81 -14.49
N PRO A 594 19.98 7.58 -15.56
CA PRO A 594 19.42 7.29 -16.88
C PRO A 594 19.71 5.84 -17.31
N GLY A 595 18.70 5.17 -17.87
CA GLY A 595 18.74 3.76 -18.25
C GLY A 595 18.28 2.79 -17.15
N ASP A 596 18.10 3.24 -15.91
CA ASP A 596 17.65 2.36 -14.84
C ASP A 596 16.21 1.90 -15.00
N LYS A 597 15.99 0.62 -14.71
CA LYS A 597 14.66 0.04 -14.58
C LYS A 597 14.09 0.34 -13.21
N VAL A 598 12.93 1.01 -13.17
CA VAL A 598 12.26 1.45 -11.95
C VAL A 598 10.84 0.90 -11.88
N ILE A 599 10.29 0.84 -10.66
CA ILE A 599 8.90 0.47 -10.39
C ILE A 599 8.24 1.56 -9.55
N GLN A 600 7.03 1.95 -9.92
CA GLN A 600 6.17 2.83 -9.15
C GLN A 600 5.67 2.06 -7.92
N THR A 601 5.75 2.66 -6.73
CA THR A 601 5.43 2.01 -5.46
C THR A 601 4.12 2.47 -4.84
N VAL A 602 3.60 3.62 -5.28
CA VAL A 602 2.35 4.23 -4.82
C VAL A 602 1.50 4.60 -6.03
N ASN A 603 0.18 4.50 -5.94
CA ASN A 603 -0.69 4.97 -7.02
C ASN A 603 -0.64 6.51 -7.09
N ASN A 604 -0.28 7.06 -8.26
CA ASN A 604 -0.33 8.48 -8.52
C ASN A 604 -1.32 8.74 -9.65
N TYR A 605 -2.53 9.15 -9.27
CA TYR A 605 -3.65 9.31 -10.22
C TYR A 605 -3.50 10.53 -11.12
N ASP A 606 -2.83 11.58 -10.65
CA ASP A 606 -2.58 12.79 -11.42
C ASP A 606 -1.59 12.51 -12.57
N LYS A 607 -0.56 11.71 -12.28
CA LYS A 607 0.45 11.24 -13.25
C LYS A 607 0.01 10.01 -14.06
N GLU A 608 -1.18 9.47 -13.78
CA GLU A 608 -1.74 8.24 -14.36
C GLU A 608 -0.81 7.00 -14.29
N VAL A 609 0.02 6.91 -13.23
CA VAL A 609 0.89 5.75 -12.95
C VAL A 609 0.46 5.02 -11.69
N PHE A 610 0.50 3.69 -11.73
CA PHE A 610 -0.01 2.85 -10.67
C PHE A 610 1.09 2.01 -10.02
N ASN A 611 0.89 1.67 -8.74
CA ASN A 611 1.77 0.79 -8.00
C ASN A 611 1.95 -0.54 -8.75
N GLY A 612 3.21 -0.87 -9.01
CA GLY A 612 3.61 -2.05 -9.79
C GLY A 612 4.00 -1.72 -11.23
N ASP A 613 3.68 -0.53 -11.76
CA ASP A 613 4.11 -0.12 -13.10
C ASP A 613 5.63 0.02 -13.15
N ILE A 614 6.25 -0.45 -14.22
CA ILE A 614 7.70 -0.53 -14.40
C ILE A 614 8.02 0.37 -15.57
N GLY A 615 8.98 1.24 -15.35
CA GLY A 615 9.47 2.17 -16.35
C GLY A 615 10.98 2.09 -16.48
N LEU A 616 11.48 2.89 -17.40
CA LEU A 616 12.91 3.16 -17.57
C LEU A 616 13.15 4.65 -17.36
N ILE A 617 14.17 4.99 -16.59
CA ILE A 617 14.60 6.38 -16.50
C ILE A 617 15.23 6.76 -17.83
N GLU A 618 14.75 7.84 -18.45
CA GLU A 618 15.33 8.34 -19.69
C GLU A 618 16.30 9.48 -19.44
N GLN A 619 15.94 10.39 -18.55
CA GLN A 619 16.72 11.59 -18.28
C GLN A 619 16.60 12.01 -16.82
N ILE A 620 17.68 12.59 -16.31
CA ILE A 620 17.74 13.25 -15.02
C ILE A 620 18.32 14.65 -15.27
N ASP A 621 17.60 15.68 -14.84
CA ASP A 621 18.04 17.06 -14.88
C ASP A 621 18.36 17.53 -13.45
N THR A 622 19.65 17.73 -13.16
CA THR A 622 20.11 18.16 -11.85
C THR A 622 19.91 19.64 -11.59
N ASP A 623 19.77 20.46 -12.64
CA ASP A 623 19.56 21.90 -12.51
C ASP A 623 18.09 22.21 -12.23
N ALA A 624 17.18 21.46 -12.89
CA ALA A 624 15.74 21.52 -12.64
C ALA A 624 15.29 20.66 -11.45
N GLU A 625 16.16 19.79 -10.92
CA GLU A 625 15.84 18.78 -9.89
C GLU A 625 14.70 17.83 -10.28
N THR A 626 14.66 17.43 -11.55
CA THR A 626 13.63 16.53 -12.09
C THR A 626 14.21 15.25 -12.70
N LEU A 627 13.39 14.20 -12.69
CA LEU A 627 13.67 12.89 -13.28
C LEU A 627 12.51 12.50 -14.19
N THR A 628 12.81 12.16 -15.44
CA THR A 628 11.81 11.66 -16.39
C THR A 628 11.95 10.15 -16.57
N ALA A 629 10.87 9.43 -16.30
CA ALA A 629 10.78 7.99 -16.52
C ALA A 629 9.71 7.66 -17.57
N LEU A 630 10.06 6.77 -18.49
CA LEU A 630 9.15 6.20 -19.47
C LEU A 630 8.46 4.98 -18.89
N PHE A 631 7.16 5.11 -18.59
CA PHE A 631 6.29 4.00 -18.23
C PHE A 631 5.49 3.59 -19.47
N ASP A 632 5.84 2.43 -20.03
CA ASP A 632 5.31 1.93 -21.30
C ASP A 632 5.48 2.92 -22.48
N HIS A 633 4.53 3.82 -22.68
CA HIS A 633 4.49 4.85 -23.74
C HIS A 633 4.26 6.26 -23.19
N HIS A 634 4.24 6.42 -21.86
CA HIS A 634 3.97 7.67 -21.18
C HIS A 634 5.24 8.14 -20.48
N HIS A 635 5.68 9.36 -20.81
CA HIS A 635 6.75 10.03 -20.10
C HIS A 635 6.18 10.70 -18.86
N VAL A 636 6.76 10.38 -17.70
CA VAL A 636 6.29 10.89 -16.41
C VAL A 636 7.45 11.58 -15.73
N GLU A 637 7.23 12.84 -15.37
CA GLU A 637 8.20 13.69 -14.68
C GLU A 637 7.99 13.60 -13.17
N TYR A 638 9.10 13.47 -12.44
CA TYR A 638 9.15 13.42 -10.99
C TYR A 638 10.10 14.50 -10.50
N ASP A 639 9.62 15.32 -9.58
CA ASP A 639 10.49 16.16 -8.76
C ASP A 639 11.32 15.28 -7.82
N PHE A 640 12.52 15.74 -7.44
CA PHE A 640 13.37 15.01 -6.50
C PHE A 640 12.73 14.75 -5.13
N SER A 641 11.71 15.52 -4.75
CA SER A 641 10.90 15.29 -3.55
C SER A 641 10.03 14.05 -3.62
N ASP A 642 9.61 13.66 -4.81
CA ASP A 642 8.62 12.59 -5.06
C ASP A 642 9.30 11.24 -5.37
N LEU A 643 10.64 11.18 -5.29
CA LEU A 643 11.40 9.98 -5.63
C LEU A 643 11.24 8.85 -4.61
N ASP A 644 10.57 9.08 -3.49
CA ASP A 644 10.14 8.01 -2.57
C ASP A 644 9.00 7.15 -3.18
N GLU A 645 8.32 7.66 -4.21
CA GLU A 645 7.34 6.89 -4.99
C GLU A 645 8.00 5.86 -5.92
N LEU A 646 9.30 5.99 -6.21
CA LEU A 646 10.03 5.11 -7.12
C LEU A 646 10.98 4.15 -6.40
N SER A 647 11.23 3.00 -7.00
CA SER A 647 12.26 2.05 -6.56
C SER A 647 12.90 1.36 -7.75
N LEU A 648 14.15 0.91 -7.62
CA LEU A 648 14.78 0.08 -8.66
C LEU A 648 14.02 -1.24 -8.84
N ALA A 649 14.02 -1.77 -10.07
CA ALA A 649 13.18 -2.89 -10.48
C ALA A 649 13.89 -3.94 -11.37
N TYR A 650 15.23 -3.97 -11.37
CA TYR A 650 15.99 -5.08 -11.95
C TYR A 650 15.61 -6.42 -11.28
N ALA A 651 15.41 -6.37 -9.97
CA ALA A 651 14.79 -7.39 -9.15
C ALA A 651 13.54 -6.82 -8.46
N ILE A 652 12.48 -7.63 -8.39
CA ILE A 652 11.26 -7.33 -7.64
C ILE A 652 10.81 -8.55 -6.85
N SER A 653 9.92 -8.35 -5.88
CA SER A 653 9.34 -9.47 -5.15
C SER A 653 8.32 -10.22 -6.02
N ILE A 654 8.15 -11.52 -5.80
CA ILE A 654 7.16 -12.34 -6.52
C ILE A 654 5.72 -11.81 -6.30
N HIS A 655 5.43 -11.21 -5.14
CA HIS A 655 4.14 -10.56 -4.89
C HIS A 655 3.94 -9.33 -5.79
N LYS A 656 4.97 -8.50 -5.96
CA LYS A 656 4.89 -7.30 -6.83
C LYS A 656 4.83 -7.64 -8.32
N SER A 657 5.14 -8.88 -8.72
CA SER A 657 5.04 -9.30 -10.11
C SER A 657 3.68 -9.87 -10.50
N GLN A 658 2.72 -10.00 -9.57
CA GLN A 658 1.37 -10.46 -9.88
C GLN A 658 0.69 -9.54 -10.91
N GLY A 659 -0.03 -10.14 -11.87
CA GLY A 659 -0.60 -9.43 -13.02
C GLY A 659 0.42 -8.98 -14.08
N SER A 660 1.73 -9.16 -13.83
CA SER A 660 2.81 -8.94 -14.80
C SER A 660 3.27 -10.25 -15.42
N GLU A 661 3.99 -10.19 -16.52
CA GLU A 661 4.62 -11.29 -17.26
C GLU A 661 5.79 -10.65 -18.02
N TYR A 662 6.90 -11.38 -18.12
CA TYR A 662 8.16 -10.89 -18.66
C TYR A 662 8.68 -11.87 -19.71
N PRO A 663 9.43 -11.39 -20.73
CA PRO A 663 10.08 -12.28 -21.68
C PRO A 663 10.95 -13.34 -21.01
N ALA A 664 11.84 -12.94 -20.11
CA ALA A 664 12.67 -13.85 -19.31
C ALA A 664 12.53 -13.60 -17.81
N VAL A 665 12.42 -14.67 -17.03
CA VAL A 665 12.30 -14.62 -15.57
C VAL A 665 13.41 -15.44 -14.92
N VAL A 666 14.10 -14.86 -13.94
CA VAL A 666 15.12 -15.55 -13.13
C VAL A 666 14.67 -15.59 -11.68
N ILE A 667 14.59 -16.79 -11.09
CA ILE A 667 13.99 -17.03 -9.78
C ILE A 667 15.04 -17.60 -8.81
N PRO A 668 15.66 -16.78 -7.95
CA PRO A 668 16.53 -17.26 -6.87
C PRO A 668 15.73 -17.89 -5.72
N LEU A 669 16.01 -19.15 -5.36
CA LEU A 669 15.41 -19.83 -4.21
C LEU A 669 16.47 -20.43 -3.27
N SER A 670 16.51 -19.94 -2.03
CA SER A 670 17.39 -20.45 -0.97
C SER A 670 16.57 -20.86 0.25
N MET A 671 17.16 -21.70 1.11
CA MET A 671 16.63 -21.96 2.45
C MET A 671 16.56 -20.71 3.33
N GLN A 672 17.26 -19.61 3.01
CA GLN A 672 17.03 -18.30 3.66
C GLN A 672 15.60 -17.79 3.50
N HIS A 673 14.90 -18.21 2.43
CA HIS A 673 13.52 -17.86 2.16
C HIS A 673 12.51 -18.76 2.88
N TYR A 674 12.94 -19.58 3.85
CA TYR A 674 12.13 -20.64 4.49
C TYR A 674 10.66 -20.29 4.78
N PRO A 675 10.33 -19.10 5.32
CA PRO A 675 8.94 -18.75 5.64
C PRO A 675 8.03 -18.60 4.42
N LEU A 676 8.59 -18.34 3.24
CA LEU A 676 7.86 -18.04 1.99
C LEU A 676 8.00 -19.15 0.94
N LEU A 677 8.71 -20.25 1.24
CA LEU A 677 8.84 -21.39 0.34
C LEU A 677 7.53 -22.20 0.31
N GLU A 678 6.60 -21.73 -0.50
CA GLU A 678 5.27 -22.32 -0.72
C GLU A 678 5.01 -22.57 -2.21
N ARG A 679 4.10 -23.51 -2.48
CA ARG A 679 3.78 -23.94 -3.84
C ARG A 679 3.23 -22.81 -4.70
N ASN A 680 2.25 -22.06 -4.18
CA ASN A 680 1.61 -20.97 -4.91
C ASN A 680 2.62 -19.87 -5.25
N LEU A 681 3.63 -19.64 -4.40
CA LEU A 681 4.70 -18.67 -4.67
C LEU A 681 5.59 -19.13 -5.83
N ALA A 682 6.05 -20.39 -5.82
CA ALA A 682 6.84 -20.95 -6.92
C ALA A 682 6.05 -20.99 -8.23
N TYR A 683 4.78 -21.42 -8.16
CA TYR A 683 3.86 -21.45 -9.29
C TYR A 683 3.66 -20.05 -9.88
N THR A 684 3.34 -19.07 -9.02
CA THR A 684 3.14 -17.67 -9.45
C THR A 684 4.39 -17.13 -10.13
N ALA A 685 5.59 -17.39 -9.57
CA ALA A 685 6.85 -16.93 -10.14
C ALA A 685 7.12 -17.54 -11.52
N VAL A 686 6.89 -18.86 -11.70
CA VAL A 686 7.07 -19.54 -12.99
C VAL A 686 6.10 -19.02 -14.04
N THR A 687 4.82 -18.82 -13.67
CA THR A 687 3.80 -18.30 -14.61
C THR A 687 4.03 -16.85 -15.04
N ARG A 688 5.01 -16.13 -14.47
CA ARG A 688 5.39 -14.80 -14.95
C ARG A 688 6.26 -14.85 -16.21
N GLY A 689 6.87 -15.98 -16.57
CA GLY A 689 7.73 -16.05 -17.75
C GLY A 689 6.96 -16.37 -19.04
N ARG A 690 7.30 -15.67 -20.14
CA ARG A 690 6.72 -15.93 -21.48
C ARG A 690 7.61 -16.73 -22.41
N LYS A 691 8.91 -16.41 -22.46
CA LYS A 691 9.88 -17.05 -23.38
C LYS A 691 10.92 -17.88 -22.65
N LEU A 692 11.27 -17.51 -21.41
CA LEU A 692 12.31 -18.18 -20.65
C LEU A 692 12.04 -18.08 -19.14
N VAL A 693 12.17 -19.19 -18.42
CA VAL A 693 12.21 -19.23 -16.96
C VAL A 693 13.47 -19.97 -16.51
N VAL A 694 14.24 -19.35 -15.63
CA VAL A 694 15.43 -19.96 -15.02
C VAL A 694 15.29 -19.94 -13.50
N ILE A 695 15.18 -21.11 -12.88
CA ILE A 695 15.20 -21.25 -11.43
C ILE A 695 16.64 -21.48 -10.97
N VAL A 696 17.17 -20.59 -10.14
CA VAL A 696 18.50 -20.76 -9.51
C VAL A 696 18.27 -21.09 -8.04
N ALA A 697 18.43 -22.37 -7.68
CA ALA A 697 17.96 -22.82 -6.38
C ALA A 697 18.89 -23.78 -5.66
N GLU A 698 18.88 -23.70 -4.33
CA GLU A 698 19.25 -24.82 -3.49
C GLU A 698 18.24 -25.97 -3.72
N PRO A 699 18.70 -27.22 -3.97
CA PRO A 699 17.79 -28.34 -4.21
C PRO A 699 16.76 -28.53 -3.09
N LYS A 700 17.18 -28.32 -1.83
CA LYS A 700 16.29 -28.40 -0.66
C LYS A 700 15.23 -27.28 -0.63
N ALA A 701 15.57 -26.08 -1.09
CA ALA A 701 14.66 -24.95 -1.13
C ALA A 701 13.57 -25.17 -2.20
N LEU A 702 13.97 -25.68 -3.38
CA LEU A 702 13.04 -26.00 -4.46
C LEU A 702 12.09 -27.14 -4.07
N ASP A 703 12.63 -28.25 -3.54
CA ASP A 703 11.81 -29.39 -3.08
C ASP A 703 10.79 -28.94 -2.01
N ARG A 704 11.23 -28.11 -1.05
CA ARG A 704 10.33 -27.56 -0.05
C ARG A 704 9.26 -26.66 -0.65
N ALA A 705 9.62 -25.75 -1.54
CA ALA A 705 8.65 -24.85 -2.18
C ALA A 705 7.54 -25.64 -2.89
N ILE A 706 7.89 -26.73 -3.57
CA ILE A 706 6.92 -27.52 -4.35
C ILE A 706 6.05 -28.42 -3.46
N ARG A 707 6.64 -29.06 -2.44
CA ARG A 707 5.90 -29.96 -1.53
C ARG A 707 5.06 -29.21 -0.51
N ASN A 708 5.40 -27.97 -0.18
CA ASN A 708 4.73 -27.22 0.86
C ASN A 708 3.41 -26.63 0.35
N CYS A 709 2.31 -27.36 0.57
CA CYS A 709 0.94 -26.87 0.37
C CYS A 709 0.42 -26.02 1.53
N LYS A 710 1.24 -25.73 2.55
CA LYS A 710 0.80 -24.89 3.67
C LYS A 710 0.73 -23.43 3.24
N SER A 711 -0.09 -23.11 2.23
CA SER A 711 -0.78 -21.83 2.30
C SER A 711 -1.56 -21.92 3.60
N LYS A 712 -1.18 -21.14 4.63
CA LYS A 712 -1.96 -21.05 5.86
C LYS A 712 -3.41 -20.84 5.41
N ARG A 713 -4.28 -21.83 5.60
CA ARG A 713 -5.68 -21.71 5.18
C ARG A 713 -6.19 -20.44 5.87
N ARG A 714 -6.43 -19.41 5.06
CA ARG A 714 -6.93 -18.13 5.58
C ARG A 714 -8.24 -18.44 6.27
N LEU A 715 -8.38 -17.93 7.48
CA LEU A 715 -9.58 -18.17 8.27
C LEU A 715 -10.61 -17.14 7.85
N THR A 716 -11.62 -17.61 7.13
CA THR A 716 -12.69 -16.80 6.52
C THR A 716 -14.03 -17.41 6.89
N GLY A 717 -15.05 -16.57 7.08
CA GLY A 717 -16.43 -17.02 7.27
C GLY A 717 -17.24 -16.98 5.98
N LEU A 718 -16.63 -16.54 4.87
CA LEU A 718 -17.33 -16.28 3.61
C LEU A 718 -18.03 -17.53 3.03
N VAL A 719 -17.38 -18.70 3.05
CA VAL A 719 -17.95 -19.97 2.58
C VAL A 719 -19.25 -20.31 3.30
N GLN A 720 -19.24 -20.23 4.64
CA GLN A 720 -20.41 -20.51 5.47
C GLN A 720 -21.52 -19.50 5.19
N ARG A 721 -21.21 -18.20 5.16
CA ARG A 721 -22.22 -17.15 4.90
C ARG A 721 -22.87 -17.26 3.53
N LEU A 722 -22.12 -17.66 2.50
CA LEU A 722 -22.68 -17.93 1.16
C LEU A 722 -23.68 -19.09 1.20
N LYS A 723 -23.37 -20.17 1.93
CA LYS A 723 -24.25 -21.33 2.09
C LYS A 723 -25.50 -21.01 2.94
N GLU A 724 -25.36 -20.19 3.98
CA GLU A 724 -26.45 -19.85 4.92
C GLU A 724 -27.40 -18.76 4.40
N SER A 725 -26.88 -17.74 3.72
CA SER A 725 -27.71 -16.67 3.14
C SER A 725 -28.69 -17.19 2.07
N GLY A 726 -28.41 -18.36 1.50
CA GLY A 726 -29.35 -19.09 0.63
C GLY A 726 -30.51 -19.76 1.38
N LYS A 727 -30.35 -20.05 2.68
CA LYS A 727 -31.37 -20.69 3.53
C LYS A 727 -32.30 -19.67 4.22
N GLN A 728 -31.79 -18.49 4.59
CA GLN A 728 -32.59 -17.45 5.27
C GLN A 728 -33.72 -16.84 4.41
N SER A 729 -33.77 -17.07 3.09
CA SER A 729 -34.92 -16.68 2.25
C SER A 729 -36.18 -17.51 2.43
N TRP A 730 -36.15 -18.60 3.20
CA TRP A 730 -37.33 -19.46 3.41
C TRP A 730 -38.11 -19.18 4.70
N GLN A 731 -37.63 -18.29 5.57
CA GLN A 731 -38.26 -18.03 6.87
C GLN A 731 -38.84 -16.63 7.07
N ASN A 732 -38.74 -15.73 6.09
CA ASN A 732 -39.40 -14.42 6.11
C ASN A 732 -40.10 -14.14 4.77
N LEU A 733 -41.01 -15.05 4.38
CA LEU A 733 -42.13 -14.75 3.48
C LEU A 733 -43.44 -14.93 4.26
#